data_AF-A0A523R5X8-F1
#
_entry.id   AF-A0A523R5X8-F1
#
_cell.length_a   1.000
_cell.length_b   1.000
_cell.length_c   1.000
_cell.angle_alpha   90.00
_cell.angle_beta   90.00
_cell.angle_gamma   90.00
#
_symmetry.space_group_name_H-M   'P 1'
#
loop_
_entity.id
_entity.type
_entity.pdbx_description
1 polymer ?
#
loop_
_entity_poly.entity_id
_entity_poly.type
_entity_poly.pdbx_seq_one_letter_code
_entity_poly.pdbx_strand_id
1 'polypeptide(L)'
;MNHANSYNGISKIRAALNKGWVIANHILVSFHVAFVSSVLSIPGFVQNKAEVLRFMFVSQETIISLIFWYITFHTAIALHEMGHYLAAVRLSALHTSLLSAAQNKMGQPIFKRVFWYTAIFVKIPFGRLKGVTKTGLEYHPKAPYNLAVSAAGPAASQKLAIVALPIAIILLTVGLILDVKIAVYIGRLFLGLGLVGLLDFLLADPGKYREFKQREAAAAKAAKKAELLAVGEVKKWSDKVKSVKEMMVRTRMKRIVLKGRREVQVPWQFRNCGMGGRHTEKEFPESNISLQESMFIPLSVKDYQEAQEMTVTLQTRLKEIIETAGGCAVKGIGTEGGIAAYIQKEKGDILPVQRLWRMQKQAILECGYIPGKDVVMALDPAASELEIAYRETTGIKDEIGTYEAWRDENQPVLSRDELFEIYRKAIEDDDLPIVSIEDGFAEDDDAGWRLIMEKLGYKIHIVGDDNITTKDSSIEEKADKGLINTALIKLNQIGSVTEGVLALLTAIGKSLETVVSHRSKSPIEDFEGQVALATNSLGLKAGGGSNSERLCKYESVVRVMREIQRKLAIGEESKVNTDSEALVKNLMDNLSITGIVTREVSTNTGIPTVGVELKVGIAGSKQCSKLFTFGGATPLGTSAGTDEAIHLIDSIIPANSPVAKRHPELFVLQKIDKTYRLKKHVNDETVALKKDDELSELWRRVKRFKGKGCLNAVDNVDTLISKALLGKRISELGEVVELDRMLLELEKNLAIERKTLSSDASRDEQIGVMQRKGNLGMNAILSVSLALARLKGAMEGKALWSVVREQMTETMSKTIVANGGVKLFDEIKESIVVHRKRMTQSEKSVKKGESKEKLKLTAEEEKVITSEVNRMIERIREAEKKKDIEPWKVIKKELTFGELSIGLRKVNENKLQGIKLYQLLRKQLPVYGSFKDKG
;
A
#
# COMPACT_ATOMS: atom_id res chain seq x y z
N MET A 1 -2.15 4.44 21.11
CA MET A 1 -3.29 5.20 21.66
C MET A 1 -3.33 4.99 23.17
N ASN A 2 -2.85 5.94 23.98
CA ASN A 2 -3.18 6.14 25.41
C ASN A 2 -2.29 7.22 26.08
N HIS A 3 -2.11 8.37 25.43
CA HIS A 3 -1.50 9.55 26.06
C HIS A 3 -2.20 10.84 25.60
N ALA A 4 -3.52 10.92 25.78
CA ALA A 4 -4.30 12.12 25.47
C ALA A 4 -5.45 12.40 26.45
N ASN A 5 -5.34 11.95 27.72
CA ASN A 5 -6.46 12.07 28.66
C ASN A 5 -6.19 12.87 29.96
N SER A 6 -5.11 13.63 30.08
CA SER A 6 -4.87 14.45 31.29
C SER A 6 -5.03 15.97 31.11
N TYR A 7 -5.55 16.47 29.98
CA TYR A 7 -5.72 17.92 29.75
C TYR A 7 -7.14 18.35 29.33
N ASN A 8 -8.22 17.72 29.80
CA ASN A 8 -9.56 17.98 29.22
C ASN A 8 -10.72 18.20 30.22
N GLY A 9 -10.48 18.94 31.31
CA GLY A 9 -11.57 19.51 32.12
C GLY A 9 -12.08 20.84 31.54
N ILE A 10 -11.15 21.76 31.27
CA ILE A 10 -11.47 23.14 30.83
C ILE A 10 -11.74 23.22 29.31
N SER A 11 -11.11 22.36 28.52
CA SER A 11 -11.29 22.34 27.05
C SER A 11 -12.65 21.77 26.61
N LYS A 12 -13.21 20.81 27.36
CA LYS A 12 -14.54 20.22 27.10
C LYS A 12 -15.66 21.23 27.35
N ILE A 13 -15.53 22.06 28.37
CA ILE A 13 -16.48 23.16 28.65
C ILE A 13 -16.40 24.23 27.56
N ARG A 14 -15.19 24.59 27.09
CA ARG A 14 -15.02 25.50 25.93
C ARG A 14 -15.57 24.90 24.63
N ALA A 15 -15.37 23.61 24.37
CA ALA A 15 -15.86 22.96 23.15
C ALA A 15 -17.40 22.81 23.11
N ALA A 16 -18.06 22.60 24.26
CA ALA A 16 -19.51 22.54 24.36
C ALA A 16 -20.21 23.91 24.17
N LEU A 17 -19.47 25.01 24.35
CA LEU A 17 -19.97 26.38 24.20
C LEU A 17 -19.82 26.95 22.78
N ASN A 18 -19.17 26.26 21.83
CA ASN A 18 -18.47 26.93 20.72
C ASN A 18 -19.27 27.27 19.43
N LYS A 19 -20.57 26.94 19.29
CA LYS A 19 -21.30 27.24 18.03
C LYS A 19 -22.58 28.06 18.20
N GLY A 20 -23.48 27.67 19.11
CA GLY A 20 -24.65 28.50 19.47
C GLY A 20 -24.29 29.91 19.99
N TRP A 21 -23.11 30.09 20.57
CA TRP A 21 -22.60 31.38 21.06
C TRP A 21 -22.24 32.38 19.95
N VAL A 22 -21.81 31.91 18.77
CA VAL A 22 -21.39 32.79 17.67
C VAL A 22 -22.57 33.61 17.16
N ILE A 23 -23.71 32.94 17.00
CA ILE A 23 -24.93 33.56 16.49
C ILE A 23 -25.62 34.38 17.58
N ALA A 24 -25.57 33.93 18.84
CA ALA A 24 -25.95 34.76 19.97
C ALA A 24 -25.11 36.05 20.05
N ASN A 25 -23.80 35.96 19.79
CA ASN A 25 -22.92 37.13 19.68
C ASN A 25 -23.28 38.00 18.48
N HIS A 26 -23.59 37.45 17.30
CA HIS A 26 -24.03 38.26 16.16
C HIS A 26 -25.28 39.06 16.51
N ILE A 27 -26.27 38.44 17.16
CA ILE A 27 -27.50 39.11 17.60
C ILE A 27 -27.18 40.20 18.64
N LEU A 28 -26.42 39.83 19.68
CA LEU A 28 -26.12 40.70 20.81
C LEU A 28 -25.24 41.88 20.41
N VAL A 29 -24.16 41.64 19.68
CA VAL A 29 -23.24 42.70 19.21
C VAL A 29 -23.94 43.61 18.21
N SER A 30 -24.70 43.05 17.25
CA SER A 30 -25.47 43.88 16.31
C SER A 30 -26.44 44.79 17.06
N PHE A 31 -27.09 44.28 18.12
CA PHE A 31 -28.01 45.06 18.95
C PHE A 31 -27.26 46.19 19.69
N HIS A 32 -26.18 45.86 20.39
CA HIS A 32 -25.39 46.85 21.13
C HIS A 32 -24.83 47.92 20.20
N VAL A 33 -24.25 47.56 19.06
CA VAL A 33 -23.68 48.56 18.14
C VAL A 33 -24.77 49.43 17.54
N ALA A 34 -25.92 48.86 17.13
CA ALA A 34 -27.00 49.65 16.53
C ALA A 34 -27.57 50.69 17.51
N PHE A 35 -27.83 50.28 18.77
CA PHE A 35 -28.40 51.15 19.79
C PHE A 35 -27.37 52.07 20.43
N VAL A 36 -26.19 51.61 20.82
CA VAL A 36 -25.15 52.47 21.43
C VAL A 36 -24.65 53.52 20.43
N SER A 37 -24.50 53.17 19.15
CA SER A 37 -24.08 54.14 18.14
C SER A 37 -25.15 55.20 17.82
N SER A 38 -26.41 55.01 18.24
CA SER A 38 -27.46 56.04 18.11
C SER A 38 -27.16 57.30 18.92
N VAL A 39 -26.30 57.20 19.94
CA VAL A 39 -25.79 58.34 20.71
C VAL A 39 -25.06 59.34 19.80
N LEU A 40 -24.45 58.88 18.70
CA LEU A 40 -23.78 59.73 17.71
C LEU A 40 -24.76 60.57 16.88
N SER A 41 -26.06 60.33 17.02
CA SER A 41 -27.14 61.07 16.34
C SER A 41 -27.95 61.92 17.32
N ILE A 42 -27.50 62.10 18.57
CA ILE A 42 -28.20 62.89 19.58
C ILE A 42 -28.29 64.36 19.14
N PRO A 43 -29.50 64.96 19.16
CA PRO A 43 -29.66 66.39 18.95
C PRO A 43 -29.00 67.20 20.07
N GLY A 44 -28.43 68.37 19.75
CA GLY A 44 -27.69 69.21 20.70
C GLY A 44 -28.48 69.81 21.88
N PHE A 45 -29.77 69.46 22.07
CA PHE A 45 -30.65 69.99 23.11
C PHE A 45 -30.97 69.00 24.25
N VAL A 46 -30.36 67.81 24.27
CA VAL A 46 -30.60 66.80 25.31
C VAL A 46 -29.81 67.14 26.59
N GLN A 47 -30.50 67.33 27.72
CA GLN A 47 -29.89 67.85 28.96
C GLN A 47 -29.70 66.81 30.09
N ASN A 48 -30.38 65.66 30.03
CA ASN A 48 -30.28 64.65 31.09
C ASN A 48 -30.29 63.20 30.57
N LYS A 49 -29.89 62.25 31.42
CA LYS A 49 -29.79 60.82 31.09
C LYS A 49 -31.12 60.20 30.66
N ALA A 50 -32.25 60.68 31.20
CA ALA A 50 -33.57 60.16 30.88
C ALA A 50 -33.99 60.52 29.44
N GLU A 51 -33.64 61.71 28.97
CA GLU A 51 -33.86 62.15 27.60
C GLU A 51 -33.01 61.38 26.59
N VAL A 52 -31.74 61.07 26.92
CA VAL A 52 -30.89 60.19 26.09
C VAL A 52 -31.54 58.81 25.94
N LEU A 53 -32.02 58.20 27.04
CA LEU A 53 -32.68 56.89 26.98
C LEU A 53 -33.99 56.93 26.19
N ARG A 54 -34.80 57.99 26.35
CA ARG A 54 -36.00 58.20 25.53
C ARG A 54 -35.68 58.34 24.05
N PHE A 55 -34.61 59.06 23.71
CA PHE A 55 -34.14 59.18 22.33
C PHE A 55 -33.72 57.83 21.75
N MET A 56 -32.93 57.04 22.49
CA MET A 56 -32.42 55.75 22.02
C MET A 56 -33.51 54.68 21.85
N PHE A 57 -34.53 54.65 22.73
CA PHE A 57 -35.48 53.54 22.80
C PHE A 57 -36.94 53.90 22.48
N VAL A 58 -37.31 55.18 22.45
CA VAL A 58 -38.72 55.61 22.27
C VAL A 58 -38.88 56.61 21.10
N SER A 59 -37.83 56.87 20.31
CA SER A 59 -37.89 57.82 19.19
C SER A 59 -37.86 57.13 17.82
N GLN A 60 -37.86 57.92 16.74
CA GLN A 60 -37.63 57.41 15.38
C GLN A 60 -36.27 56.71 15.23
N GLU A 61 -35.28 57.05 16.06
CA GLU A 61 -33.99 56.34 16.10
C GLU A 61 -34.12 54.88 16.53
N THR A 62 -35.14 54.53 17.32
CA THR A 62 -35.40 53.14 17.68
C THR A 62 -35.67 52.32 16.43
N ILE A 63 -36.47 52.85 15.49
CA ILE A 63 -36.81 52.17 14.25
C ILE A 63 -35.57 52.03 13.37
N ILE A 64 -34.77 53.10 13.25
CA ILE A 64 -33.51 53.07 12.48
C ILE A 64 -32.52 52.05 13.08
N SER A 65 -32.39 52.03 14.41
CA SER A 65 -31.50 51.10 15.12
C SER A 65 -31.98 49.65 15.02
N LEU A 66 -33.29 49.40 15.03
CA LEU A 66 -33.86 48.07 14.77
C LEU A 66 -33.59 47.61 13.33
N ILE A 67 -33.70 48.50 12.35
CA ILE A 67 -33.37 48.21 10.94
C ILE A 67 -31.88 47.89 10.81
N PHE A 68 -31.00 48.70 11.42
CA PHE A 68 -29.55 48.46 11.40
C PHE A 68 -29.16 47.18 12.10
N TRP A 69 -29.76 46.89 13.26
CA TRP A 69 -29.60 45.62 13.95
C TRP A 69 -29.97 44.45 13.04
N TYR A 70 -31.15 44.51 12.42
CA TYR A 70 -31.64 43.48 11.52
C TYR A 70 -30.71 43.26 10.33
N ILE A 71 -30.32 44.34 9.62
CA ILE A 71 -29.43 44.25 8.46
C ILE A 71 -28.06 43.70 8.87
N THR A 72 -27.49 44.20 9.97
CA THR A 72 -26.16 43.82 10.43
C THR A 72 -26.11 42.34 10.80
N PHE A 73 -27.07 41.89 11.59
CA PHE A 73 -27.18 40.50 12.03
C PHE A 73 -27.31 39.52 10.85
N HIS A 74 -28.25 39.77 9.94
CA HIS A 74 -28.47 38.87 8.80
C HIS A 74 -27.32 38.89 7.81
N THR A 75 -26.67 40.05 7.62
CA THR A 75 -25.50 40.19 6.74
C THR A 75 -24.30 39.42 7.26
N ALA A 76 -24.05 39.46 8.58
CA ALA A 76 -22.95 38.73 9.21
C ALA A 76 -23.12 37.20 9.04
N ILE A 77 -24.31 36.67 9.34
CA ILE A 77 -24.63 35.25 9.10
C ILE A 77 -24.48 34.91 7.61
N ALA A 78 -25.05 35.75 6.74
CA ALA A 78 -25.04 35.51 5.30
C ALA A 78 -23.61 35.36 4.78
N LEU A 79 -22.70 36.27 5.13
CA LEU A 79 -21.33 36.27 4.63
C LEU A 79 -20.47 35.15 5.23
N HIS A 80 -20.62 34.87 6.52
CA HIS A 80 -19.89 33.78 7.18
C HIS A 80 -20.22 32.43 6.54
N GLU A 81 -21.51 32.10 6.48
CA GLU A 81 -21.98 30.82 5.93
C GLU A 81 -21.82 30.74 4.41
N MET A 82 -21.92 31.88 3.71
CA MET A 82 -21.57 31.95 2.29
C MET A 82 -20.10 31.64 2.06
N GLY A 83 -19.20 32.06 2.96
CA GLY A 83 -17.78 31.70 2.95
C GLY A 83 -17.58 30.19 2.99
N HIS A 84 -18.21 29.52 3.96
CA HIS A 84 -18.18 28.06 4.08
C HIS A 84 -18.78 27.35 2.85
N TYR A 85 -19.97 27.79 2.41
CA TYR A 85 -20.67 27.18 1.28
C TYR A 85 -19.88 27.31 -0.03
N LEU A 86 -19.38 28.51 -0.33
CA LEU A 86 -18.60 28.73 -1.56
C LEU A 86 -17.26 28.00 -1.53
N ALA A 87 -16.61 27.91 -0.38
CA ALA A 87 -15.42 27.08 -0.22
C ALA A 87 -15.75 25.59 -0.45
N ALA A 88 -16.84 25.09 0.12
CA ALA A 88 -17.27 23.70 -0.09
C ALA A 88 -17.58 23.40 -1.57
N VAL A 89 -18.17 24.35 -2.30
CA VAL A 89 -18.42 24.18 -3.76
C VAL A 89 -17.12 24.19 -4.56
N ARG A 90 -16.17 25.10 -4.24
CA ARG A 90 -14.86 25.19 -4.91
C ARG A 90 -14.00 23.95 -4.69
N LEU A 91 -14.04 23.42 -3.47
CA LEU A 91 -13.25 22.26 -3.02
C LEU A 91 -13.96 20.93 -3.25
N SER A 92 -15.05 20.91 -4.04
CA SER A 92 -15.83 19.70 -4.30
C SER A 92 -16.27 18.94 -3.05
N ALA A 93 -16.38 19.64 -1.91
CA ALA A 93 -16.71 19.08 -0.60
C ALA A 93 -18.21 19.15 -0.31
N LEU A 94 -19.03 19.74 -1.18
CA LEU A 94 -20.49 19.74 -1.01
C LEU A 94 -21.06 18.34 -1.27
N HIS A 95 -22.15 17.98 -0.59
CA HIS A 95 -22.90 16.75 -0.87
C HIS A 95 -23.21 16.61 -2.37
N THR A 96 -23.02 15.39 -2.92
CA THR A 96 -23.07 15.08 -4.36
C THR A 96 -24.35 15.55 -5.05
N SER A 97 -25.50 15.40 -4.39
CA SER A 97 -26.81 15.83 -4.93
C SER A 97 -26.94 17.34 -5.20
N LEU A 98 -26.04 18.16 -4.66
CA LEU A 98 -26.05 19.62 -4.79
C LEU A 98 -24.83 20.15 -5.53
N LEU A 99 -23.74 19.38 -5.56
CA LEU A 99 -22.45 19.82 -6.04
C LEU A 99 -22.49 20.20 -7.53
N SER A 100 -23.00 19.34 -8.40
CA SER A 100 -23.02 19.58 -9.85
C SER A 100 -23.84 20.84 -10.21
N ALA A 101 -24.99 21.04 -9.56
CA ALA A 101 -25.81 22.23 -9.77
C ALA A 101 -25.11 23.51 -9.29
N ALA A 102 -24.42 23.45 -8.15
CA ALA A 102 -23.69 24.59 -7.59
C ALA A 102 -22.43 24.92 -8.41
N GLN A 103 -21.68 23.92 -8.88
CA GLN A 103 -20.51 24.08 -9.73
C GLN A 103 -20.86 24.67 -11.09
N ASN A 104 -21.97 24.22 -11.72
CA ASN A 104 -22.47 24.82 -12.95
C ASN A 104 -22.78 26.32 -12.74
N LYS A 105 -23.50 26.66 -11.67
CA LYS A 105 -23.78 28.07 -11.31
C LYS A 105 -22.51 28.88 -11.05
N MET A 106 -21.47 28.27 -10.47
CA MET A 106 -20.18 28.92 -10.24
C MET A 106 -19.38 29.13 -11.53
N GLY A 107 -19.50 28.22 -12.50
CA GLY A 107 -18.84 28.33 -13.81
C GLY A 107 -19.48 29.36 -14.76
N GLN A 108 -20.67 29.88 -14.45
CA GLN A 108 -21.37 30.85 -15.31
C GLN A 108 -20.66 32.21 -15.39
N PRO A 109 -20.93 33.00 -16.46
CA PRO A 109 -20.43 34.37 -16.61
C PRO A 109 -20.78 35.26 -15.40
N ILE A 110 -19.95 36.28 -15.17
CA ILE A 110 -20.01 37.15 -13.98
C ILE A 110 -21.42 37.65 -13.67
N PHE A 111 -22.19 38.07 -14.67
CA PHE A 111 -23.54 38.62 -14.48
C PHE A 111 -24.50 37.60 -13.85
N LYS A 112 -24.54 36.36 -14.36
CA LYS A 112 -25.38 35.29 -13.80
C LYS A 112 -24.87 34.81 -12.43
N ARG A 113 -23.55 34.86 -12.23
CA ARG A 113 -22.91 34.50 -10.97
C ARG A 113 -23.28 35.46 -9.84
N VAL A 114 -23.39 36.76 -10.13
CA VAL A 114 -23.85 37.78 -9.17
C VAL A 114 -25.26 37.46 -8.68
N PHE A 115 -26.22 37.15 -9.57
CA PHE A 115 -27.57 36.76 -9.14
C PHE A 115 -27.58 35.53 -8.24
N TRP A 116 -26.72 34.54 -8.52
CA TRP A 116 -26.59 33.36 -7.68
C TRP A 116 -25.99 33.69 -6.31
N TYR A 117 -24.95 34.53 -6.24
CA TYR A 117 -24.38 35.04 -5.00
C TYR A 117 -25.39 35.84 -4.18
N THR A 118 -26.18 36.71 -4.82
CA THR A 118 -27.27 37.44 -4.15
C THR A 118 -28.32 36.49 -3.60
N ALA A 119 -28.71 35.45 -4.38
CA ALA A 119 -29.66 34.45 -3.92
C ALA A 119 -29.13 33.64 -2.73
N ILE A 120 -27.83 33.33 -2.70
CA ILE A 120 -27.17 32.69 -1.56
C ILE A 120 -27.23 33.60 -0.33
N PHE A 121 -26.77 34.85 -0.48
CA PHE A 121 -26.73 35.85 0.59
C PHE A 121 -28.11 36.06 1.24
N VAL A 122 -29.17 36.15 0.44
CA VAL A 122 -30.53 36.35 0.95
C VAL A 122 -31.11 35.10 1.60
N LYS A 123 -30.85 33.90 1.06
CA LYS A 123 -31.51 32.66 1.53
C LYS A 123 -30.86 32.02 2.75
N ILE A 124 -29.56 32.22 2.94
CA ILE A 124 -28.77 31.62 4.02
C ILE A 124 -29.32 32.00 5.41
N PRO A 125 -29.53 33.29 5.74
CA PRO A 125 -29.99 33.69 7.08
C PRO A 125 -31.34 33.10 7.47
N PHE A 126 -32.15 32.66 6.50
CA PHE A 126 -33.46 32.03 6.75
C PHE A 126 -33.43 30.51 6.65
N GLY A 127 -32.26 29.90 6.40
CA GLY A 127 -32.12 28.45 6.28
C GLY A 127 -32.81 27.88 5.03
N ARG A 128 -33.07 28.73 4.03
CA ARG A 128 -33.80 28.36 2.81
C ARG A 128 -32.88 27.98 1.65
N LEU A 129 -31.56 28.05 1.83
CA LEU A 129 -30.59 27.64 0.82
C LEU A 129 -30.43 26.12 0.82
N LYS A 130 -30.66 25.47 -0.33
CA LYS A 130 -30.37 24.04 -0.49
C LYS A 130 -28.87 23.78 -0.25
N GLY A 131 -28.57 22.94 0.73
CA GLY A 131 -27.19 22.57 1.10
C GLY A 131 -26.67 23.21 2.37
N VAL A 132 -27.42 24.13 2.97
CA VAL A 132 -27.16 24.65 4.32
C VAL A 132 -28.31 24.18 5.22
N THR A 133 -28.01 23.45 6.28
CA THR A 133 -29.00 23.02 7.27
C THR A 133 -29.08 24.01 8.40
N LYS A 134 -30.32 24.36 8.80
CA LYS A 134 -30.58 25.13 10.01
C LYS A 134 -31.06 24.18 11.11
N THR A 135 -30.34 24.11 12.23
CA THR A 135 -30.72 23.38 13.44
C THR A 135 -30.75 24.36 14.61
N GLY A 136 -31.95 24.77 15.04
CA GLY A 136 -32.11 25.86 16.01
C GLY A 136 -31.62 27.19 15.42
N LEU A 137 -30.63 27.82 16.07
CA LEU A 137 -29.96 29.02 15.57
C LEU A 137 -28.75 28.69 14.68
N GLU A 138 -28.31 27.44 14.57
CA GLU A 138 -27.07 27.08 13.87
C GLU A 138 -27.30 26.84 12.37
N TYR A 139 -26.34 27.26 11.54
CA TYR A 139 -26.33 27.08 10.09
C TYR A 139 -25.04 26.37 9.70
N HIS A 140 -25.11 25.27 8.95
CA HIS A 140 -23.90 24.59 8.48
C HIS A 140 -24.08 24.03 7.07
N PRO A 141 -23.05 24.09 6.21
CA PRO A 141 -23.09 23.39 4.92
C PRO A 141 -23.08 21.88 5.14
N LYS A 142 -23.83 21.15 4.31
CA LYS A 142 -23.76 19.69 4.21
C LYS A 142 -22.46 19.29 3.47
N ALA A 143 -21.34 19.38 4.16
CA ALA A 143 -19.99 19.05 3.68
C ALA A 143 -19.21 18.26 4.75
N PRO A 144 -18.31 17.34 4.39
CA PRO A 144 -17.43 16.66 5.33
C PRO A 144 -16.46 17.65 5.98
N TYR A 145 -15.95 17.29 7.16
CA TYR A 145 -15.06 18.16 7.93
C TYR A 145 -13.73 18.38 7.19
N ASN A 146 -13.57 19.55 6.59
CA ASN A 146 -12.37 20.01 5.90
C ASN A 146 -11.87 21.29 6.59
N LEU A 147 -10.60 21.33 6.95
CA LEU A 147 -10.00 22.46 7.69
C LEU A 147 -10.05 23.76 6.87
N ALA A 148 -9.84 23.70 5.55
CA ALA A 148 -9.93 24.86 4.67
C ALA A 148 -11.37 25.37 4.51
N VAL A 149 -12.36 24.47 4.43
CA VAL A 149 -13.79 24.84 4.47
C VAL A 149 -14.11 25.50 5.80
N SER A 150 -13.63 24.94 6.92
CA SER A 150 -13.84 25.47 8.27
C SER A 150 -13.14 26.84 8.48
N ALA A 151 -12.03 27.09 7.80
CA ALA A 151 -11.33 28.36 7.86
C ALA A 151 -11.99 29.45 6.98
N ALA A 152 -12.83 29.07 6.00
CA ALA A 152 -13.39 29.99 5.02
C ALA A 152 -14.47 30.95 5.57
N GLY A 153 -15.28 30.50 6.54
CA GLY A 153 -16.29 31.33 7.21
C GLY A 153 -15.65 32.48 7.99
N PRO A 154 -14.75 32.20 8.95
CA PRO A 154 -14.00 33.24 9.65
C PRO A 154 -13.25 34.18 8.71
N ALA A 155 -12.66 33.67 7.62
CA ALA A 155 -11.98 34.50 6.62
C ALA A 155 -12.94 35.46 5.88
N ALA A 156 -14.19 35.06 5.65
CA ALA A 156 -15.21 35.93 5.05
C ALA A 156 -15.61 37.06 6.01
N SER A 157 -15.77 36.76 7.30
CA SER A 157 -16.06 37.75 8.34
C SER A 157 -14.92 38.74 8.57
N GLN A 158 -13.68 38.26 8.50
CA GLN A 158 -12.51 39.14 8.51
C GLN A 158 -12.51 40.12 7.34
N LYS A 159 -12.85 39.65 6.12
CA LYS A 159 -12.96 40.52 4.94
C LYS A 159 -14.07 41.55 5.10
N LEU A 160 -15.21 41.16 5.68
CA LEU A 160 -16.28 42.11 6.02
C LEU A 160 -15.76 43.21 6.94
N ALA A 161 -15.04 42.85 8.01
CA ALA A 161 -14.46 43.81 8.93
C ALA A 161 -13.46 44.77 8.25
N ILE A 162 -12.54 44.22 7.45
CA ILE A 162 -11.51 44.99 6.74
C ILE A 162 -12.13 46.01 5.78
N VAL A 163 -13.25 45.69 5.13
CA VAL A 163 -13.93 46.60 4.21
C VAL A 163 -14.80 47.60 4.97
N ALA A 164 -15.58 47.14 5.96
CA ALA A 164 -16.61 47.96 6.57
C ALA A 164 -16.09 48.95 7.60
N LEU A 165 -15.07 48.60 8.39
CA LEU A 165 -14.53 49.48 9.45
C LEU A 165 -13.90 50.77 8.91
N PRO A 166 -13.07 50.76 7.85
CA PRO A 166 -12.53 52.01 7.29
C PRO A 166 -13.62 52.93 6.75
N ILE A 167 -14.63 52.37 6.08
CA ILE A 167 -15.79 53.14 5.56
C ILE A 167 -16.55 53.76 6.73
N ALA A 168 -16.78 53.00 7.80
CA ALA A 168 -17.44 53.48 9.00
C ALA A 168 -16.69 54.67 9.61
N ILE A 169 -15.36 54.55 9.78
CA ILE A 169 -14.53 55.61 10.35
C ILE A 169 -14.62 56.88 9.50
N ILE A 170 -14.41 56.78 8.19
CA ILE A 170 -14.44 57.95 7.29
C ILE A 170 -15.81 58.64 7.35
N LEU A 171 -16.90 57.89 7.22
CA LEU A 171 -18.25 58.46 7.15
C LEU A 171 -18.72 59.02 8.50
N LEU A 172 -18.36 58.38 9.62
CA LEU A 172 -18.65 58.92 10.94
C LEU A 172 -17.85 60.19 11.20
N THR A 173 -16.56 60.23 10.85
CA THR A 173 -15.73 61.43 11.01
C THR A 173 -16.25 62.59 10.16
N VAL A 174 -16.51 62.35 8.87
CA VAL A 174 -17.07 63.39 7.98
C VAL A 174 -18.45 63.83 8.43
N GLY A 175 -19.31 62.88 8.80
CA GLY A 175 -20.68 63.16 9.24
C GLY A 175 -20.74 63.96 10.54
N LEU A 176 -19.85 63.69 11.50
CA LEU A 176 -19.80 64.41 12.77
C LEU A 176 -19.13 65.78 12.64
N ILE A 177 -18.11 65.94 11.80
CA ILE A 177 -17.42 67.23 11.61
C ILE A 177 -18.26 68.19 10.76
N LEU A 178 -18.90 67.69 9.70
CA LEU A 178 -19.67 68.50 8.75
C LEU A 178 -21.18 68.50 9.04
N ASP A 179 -21.61 67.89 10.14
CA ASP A 179 -23.03 67.72 10.53
C ASP A 179 -23.92 67.08 9.44
N VAL A 180 -23.34 66.15 8.66
CA VAL A 180 -24.05 65.44 7.58
C VAL A 180 -24.71 64.19 8.15
N LYS A 181 -25.98 64.30 8.57
CA LYS A 181 -26.76 63.21 9.20
C LYS A 181 -26.76 61.90 8.41
N ILE A 182 -26.86 61.98 7.08
CA ILE A 182 -26.85 60.79 6.20
C ILE A 182 -25.50 60.05 6.31
N ALA A 183 -24.38 60.77 6.39
CA ALA A 183 -23.06 60.18 6.55
C ALA A 183 -22.92 59.50 7.92
N VAL A 184 -23.48 60.07 8.99
CA VAL A 184 -23.54 59.44 10.32
C VAL A 184 -24.33 58.14 10.28
N TYR A 185 -25.51 58.11 9.63
CA TYR A 185 -26.32 56.89 9.53
C TYR A 185 -25.65 55.79 8.72
N ILE A 186 -25.09 56.10 7.55
CA ILE A 186 -24.36 55.12 6.75
C ILE A 186 -23.13 54.64 7.52
N GLY A 187 -22.39 55.55 8.16
CA GLY A 187 -21.24 55.22 9.02
C GLY A 187 -21.60 54.27 10.17
N ARG A 188 -22.75 54.48 10.84
CA ARG A 188 -23.27 53.60 11.90
C ARG A 188 -23.58 52.20 11.39
N LEU A 189 -24.19 52.07 10.21
CA LEU A 189 -24.48 50.77 9.60
C LEU A 189 -23.17 50.01 9.29
N PHE A 190 -22.20 50.67 8.68
CA PHE A 190 -20.89 50.07 8.39
C PHE A 190 -20.11 49.74 9.67
N LEU A 191 -20.26 50.53 10.74
CA LEU A 191 -19.69 50.22 12.05
C LEU A 191 -20.27 48.92 12.61
N GLY A 192 -21.59 48.72 12.52
CA GLY A 192 -22.26 47.48 12.86
C GLY A 192 -21.70 46.28 12.10
N LEU A 193 -21.68 46.37 10.77
CA LEU A 193 -21.15 45.32 9.89
C LEU A 193 -19.69 44.98 10.20
N GLY A 194 -18.87 46.01 10.42
CA GLY A 194 -17.45 45.88 10.68
C GLY A 194 -17.15 45.24 12.04
N LEU A 195 -17.81 45.70 13.11
CA LEU A 195 -17.60 45.19 14.47
C LEU A 195 -18.12 43.76 14.64
N VAL A 196 -19.28 43.44 14.05
CA VAL A 196 -19.82 42.07 14.11
C VAL A 196 -18.93 41.12 13.31
N GLY A 197 -18.49 41.50 12.10
CA GLY A 197 -17.53 40.69 11.33
C GLY A 197 -16.18 40.51 12.04
N LEU A 198 -15.69 41.54 12.74
CA LEU A 198 -14.43 41.49 13.49
C LEU A 198 -14.56 40.55 14.70
N LEU A 199 -15.60 40.72 15.51
CA LEU A 199 -15.83 39.90 16.70
C LEU A 199 -16.15 38.46 16.31
N ASP A 200 -16.87 38.25 15.20
CA ASP A 200 -17.08 36.92 14.64
C ASP A 200 -15.75 36.25 14.26
N PHE A 201 -14.86 36.94 13.54
CA PHE A 201 -13.52 36.40 13.25
C PHE A 201 -12.69 36.12 14.52
N LEU A 202 -12.77 36.99 15.53
CA LEU A 202 -12.01 36.86 16.77
C LEU A 202 -12.56 35.80 17.72
N LEU A 203 -13.87 35.51 17.69
CA LEU A 203 -14.55 34.66 18.66
C LEU A 203 -15.01 33.31 18.09
N ALA A 204 -15.39 33.24 16.81
CA ALA A 204 -16.08 32.07 16.26
C ALA A 204 -15.15 30.88 15.95
N ASP A 205 -13.92 31.12 15.48
CA ASP A 205 -12.95 30.03 15.29
C ASP A 205 -11.49 30.53 15.04
N PRO A 206 -10.93 31.45 15.86
CA PRO A 206 -9.56 31.93 15.66
C PRO A 206 -8.53 30.80 15.71
N GLY A 207 -8.82 29.70 16.41
CA GLY A 207 -7.97 28.51 16.48
C GLY A 207 -7.77 27.82 15.14
N LYS A 208 -8.86 27.46 14.43
CA LYS A 208 -8.77 26.71 13.16
C LYS A 208 -8.27 27.54 11.99
N TYR A 209 -8.64 28.82 11.91
CA TYR A 209 -8.10 29.71 10.88
C TYR A 209 -6.59 29.95 11.11
N ARG A 210 -6.16 30.20 12.36
CA ARG A 210 -4.74 30.31 12.69
C ARG A 210 -3.99 29.01 12.43
N GLU A 211 -4.56 27.87 12.83
CA GLU A 211 -3.98 26.55 12.59
C GLU A 211 -3.80 26.29 11.09
N PHE A 212 -4.84 26.53 10.27
CA PHE A 212 -4.75 26.41 8.81
C PHE A 212 -3.64 27.31 8.24
N LYS A 213 -3.65 28.60 8.59
CA LYS A 213 -2.62 29.55 8.09
C LYS A 213 -1.21 29.19 8.56
N GLN A 214 -1.06 28.72 9.80
CA GLN A 214 0.23 28.29 10.35
C GLN A 214 0.75 27.04 9.64
N ARG A 215 -0.13 26.04 9.42
CA ARG A 215 0.22 24.83 8.66
C ARG A 215 0.64 25.16 7.24
N GLU A 216 -0.14 25.97 6.52
CA GLU A 216 0.18 26.38 5.15
C GLU A 216 1.47 27.22 5.08
N ALA A 217 1.69 28.14 6.03
CA ALA A 217 2.93 28.91 6.09
C ALA A 217 4.15 28.03 6.41
N ALA A 218 4.00 27.05 7.32
CA ALA A 218 5.05 26.09 7.64
C ALA A 218 5.37 25.19 6.44
N ALA A 219 4.34 24.68 5.76
CA ALA A 219 4.46 23.88 4.54
C ALA A 219 5.17 24.67 3.42
N ALA A 220 4.76 25.92 3.17
CA ALA A 220 5.41 26.78 2.18
C ALA A 220 6.89 27.08 2.51
N LYS A 221 7.20 27.29 3.80
CA LYS A 221 8.59 27.48 4.26
C LYS A 221 9.41 26.20 4.11
N ALA A 222 8.83 25.04 4.43
CA ALA A 222 9.46 23.74 4.30
C ALA A 222 9.72 23.39 2.82
N ALA A 223 8.73 23.59 1.95
CA ALA A 223 8.83 23.41 0.51
C ALA A 223 9.93 24.29 -0.09
N LYS A 224 9.91 25.60 0.20
CA LYS A 224 10.97 26.51 -0.26
C LYS A 224 12.36 26.09 0.21
N LYS A 225 12.49 25.60 1.46
CA LYS A 225 13.76 25.08 1.97
C LYS A 225 14.19 23.82 1.22
N ALA A 226 13.27 22.87 1.00
CA ALA A 226 13.55 21.63 0.27
C ALA A 226 13.93 21.90 -1.19
N GLU A 227 13.22 22.81 -1.86
CA GLU A 227 13.54 23.28 -3.22
C GLU A 227 14.92 23.93 -3.28
N LEU A 228 15.25 24.84 -2.36
CA LEU A 228 16.58 25.48 -2.31
C LEU A 228 17.71 24.45 -2.10
N LEU A 229 17.48 23.45 -1.23
CA LEU A 229 18.43 22.36 -1.02
C LEU A 229 18.55 21.45 -2.26
N ALA A 230 17.45 21.28 -3.01
CA ALA A 230 17.45 20.53 -4.27
C ALA A 230 18.18 21.28 -5.40
N VAL A 231 18.05 22.62 -5.47
CA VAL A 231 18.68 23.48 -6.48
C VAL A 231 20.21 23.48 -6.38
N GLY A 232 20.78 23.28 -5.19
CA GLY A 232 22.23 23.09 -5.02
C GLY A 232 22.78 21.82 -5.70
N GLU A 233 21.92 20.89 -6.10
CA GLU A 233 22.23 19.65 -6.80
C GLU A 233 21.61 19.67 -8.22
N VAL A 234 22.11 20.55 -9.11
CA VAL A 234 21.63 20.94 -10.46
C VAL A 234 21.51 19.78 -11.48
N LYS A 235 20.71 18.76 -11.22
CA LYS A 235 20.41 17.68 -12.18
C LYS A 235 18.92 17.34 -12.16
N LYS A 236 18.30 17.27 -13.34
CA LYS A 236 16.92 16.77 -13.49
C LYS A 236 16.83 15.35 -12.95
N TRP A 237 15.65 14.90 -12.57
CA TRP A 237 15.41 13.54 -12.11
C TRP A 237 15.90 12.51 -13.14
N SER A 238 15.67 12.76 -14.42
CA SER A 238 16.13 11.92 -15.54
C SER A 238 17.64 11.64 -15.54
N ASP A 239 18.45 12.54 -14.98
CA ASP A 239 19.91 12.38 -14.85
C ASP A 239 20.30 11.69 -13.54
N LYS A 240 19.50 11.85 -12.48
CA LYS A 240 19.77 11.28 -11.15
C LYS A 240 19.27 9.85 -11.00
N VAL A 241 18.15 9.51 -11.63
CA VAL A 241 17.40 8.26 -11.41
C VAL A 241 18.25 7.00 -11.48
N LYS A 242 19.19 6.93 -12.45
CA LYS A 242 20.10 5.79 -12.58
C LYS A 242 20.99 5.63 -11.33
N SER A 243 21.55 6.73 -10.83
CA SER A 243 22.39 6.70 -9.63
C SER A 243 21.59 6.31 -8.37
N VAL A 244 20.33 6.74 -8.30
CA VAL A 244 19.43 6.39 -7.18
C VAL A 244 19.02 4.92 -7.26
N LYS A 245 18.67 4.41 -8.45
CA LYS A 245 18.47 2.97 -8.70
C LYS A 245 19.68 2.15 -8.26
N GLU A 246 20.88 2.53 -8.68
CA GLU A 246 22.11 1.86 -8.29
C GLU A 246 22.36 1.93 -6.77
N MET A 247 22.07 3.07 -6.13
CA MET A 247 22.14 3.23 -4.68
C MET A 247 21.16 2.31 -3.96
N MET A 248 19.91 2.22 -4.44
CA MET A 248 18.89 1.35 -3.87
C MET A 248 19.28 -0.12 -3.95
N VAL A 249 19.93 -0.56 -5.04
CA VAL A 249 20.45 -1.93 -5.17
C VAL A 249 21.63 -2.16 -4.22
N ARG A 250 22.57 -1.22 -4.15
CA ARG A 250 23.83 -1.36 -3.39
C ARG A 250 23.68 -1.17 -1.88
N THR A 251 22.63 -0.50 -1.45
CA THR A 251 22.44 -0.11 -0.04
C THR A 251 21.03 -0.45 0.42
N ARG A 252 20.85 -0.45 1.74
CA ARG A 252 19.58 -0.69 2.41
C ARG A 252 19.50 0.19 3.63
N MET A 253 18.28 0.47 4.07
CA MET A 253 17.97 1.32 5.22
C MET A 253 18.74 0.91 6.48
N LYS A 254 18.82 -0.39 6.76
CA LYS A 254 19.58 -0.96 7.86
C LYS A 254 20.18 -2.31 7.47
N ARG A 255 21.37 -2.60 7.98
CA ARG A 255 22.10 -3.85 7.77
C ARG A 255 22.60 -4.38 9.11
N ILE A 256 22.48 -5.69 9.31
CA ILE A 256 23.13 -6.40 10.42
C ILE A 256 24.07 -7.46 9.84
N VAL A 257 25.31 -7.48 10.35
CA VAL A 257 26.30 -8.51 10.06
C VAL A 257 26.32 -9.51 11.21
N LEU A 258 26.05 -10.78 10.91
CA LEU A 258 26.07 -11.92 11.81
C LEU A 258 27.46 -12.56 11.87
N LYS A 259 27.66 -13.50 12.81
CA LYS A 259 28.87 -14.35 12.87
C LYS A 259 29.11 -15.03 11.50
N GLY A 260 30.37 -14.96 11.03
CA GLY A 260 30.78 -15.53 9.74
C GLY A 260 30.45 -14.67 8.51
N ARG A 261 30.38 -13.33 8.65
CA ARG A 261 30.13 -12.38 7.54
C ARG A 261 28.77 -12.54 6.83
N ARG A 262 27.84 -13.28 7.42
CA ARG A 262 26.46 -13.39 6.92
C ARG A 262 25.73 -12.09 7.22
N GLU A 263 24.99 -11.55 6.26
CA GLU A 263 24.26 -10.28 6.45
C GLU A 263 22.76 -10.45 6.24
N VAL A 264 22.00 -9.68 7.02
CA VAL A 264 20.57 -9.47 6.84
C VAL A 264 20.35 -7.99 6.58
N GLN A 265 19.67 -7.69 5.48
CA GLN A 265 19.41 -6.32 5.08
C GLN A 265 17.91 -6.03 5.08
N VAL A 266 17.54 -4.85 5.57
CA VAL A 266 16.15 -4.40 5.63
C VAL A 266 15.72 -3.88 4.25
N PRO A 267 14.65 -4.43 3.64
CA PRO A 267 14.23 -4.02 2.31
C PRO A 267 13.74 -2.56 2.28
N TRP A 268 13.76 -1.93 1.11
CA TRP A 268 13.10 -0.64 0.94
C TRP A 268 11.58 -0.79 1.04
N GLN A 269 10.89 0.20 1.59
CA GLN A 269 9.43 0.13 1.73
C GLN A 269 8.74 0.74 0.50
N PHE A 270 7.91 -0.04 -0.18
CA PHE A 270 7.05 0.42 -1.26
C PHE A 270 5.67 0.74 -0.65
N ARG A 271 5.44 2.02 -0.36
CA ARG A 271 4.34 2.47 0.51
C ARG A 271 3.23 3.10 -0.31
N ASN A 272 2.19 2.33 -0.56
CA ASN A 272 1.01 2.78 -1.29
C ASN A 272 0.41 4.04 -0.64
N CYS A 273 0.32 5.12 -1.43
CA CYS A 273 -0.18 6.41 -0.99
C CYS A 273 -1.34 6.94 -1.84
N GLY A 274 -1.45 6.52 -3.11
CA GLY A 274 -2.59 6.81 -3.98
C GLY A 274 -3.10 5.54 -4.66
N MET A 275 -4.42 5.34 -4.68
CA MET A 275 -5.08 4.14 -5.18
C MET A 275 -6.13 4.46 -6.26
N GLY A 276 -6.20 3.59 -7.26
CA GLY A 276 -7.18 3.63 -8.35
C GLY A 276 -7.56 2.22 -8.81
N GLY A 277 -7.82 2.07 -10.12
CA GLY A 277 -8.09 0.80 -10.79
C GLY A 277 -9.18 -0.05 -10.12
N ARG A 278 -9.03 -1.37 -10.21
CA ARG A 278 -9.93 -2.36 -9.59
C ARG A 278 -9.90 -2.30 -8.06
N HIS A 279 -8.84 -1.78 -7.46
CA HIS A 279 -8.67 -1.70 -6.00
C HIS A 279 -9.61 -0.71 -5.31
N THR A 280 -10.19 0.23 -6.06
CA THR A 280 -11.12 1.22 -5.53
C THR A 280 -12.46 1.23 -6.25
N GLU A 281 -12.65 0.43 -7.31
CA GLU A 281 -13.87 0.40 -8.12
C GLU A 281 -15.12 0.03 -7.31
N LYS A 282 -15.00 -0.95 -6.41
CA LYS A 282 -16.15 -1.45 -5.65
C LYS A 282 -16.44 -0.61 -4.40
N GLU A 283 -15.42 -0.25 -3.64
CA GLU A 283 -15.55 0.48 -2.38
C GLU A 283 -15.69 2.00 -2.59
N PHE A 284 -15.11 2.55 -3.66
CA PHE A 284 -15.11 3.97 -3.99
C PHE A 284 -15.39 4.19 -5.49
N PRO A 285 -16.61 3.87 -5.97
CA PRO A 285 -16.96 3.99 -7.38
C PRO A 285 -16.80 5.42 -7.93
N GLU A 286 -16.87 6.43 -7.06
CA GLU A 286 -16.69 7.85 -7.43
C GLU A 286 -15.22 8.28 -7.61
N SER A 287 -14.24 7.39 -7.37
CA SER A 287 -12.85 7.63 -7.79
C SER A 287 -12.74 7.52 -9.31
N ASN A 288 -11.96 8.41 -9.93
CA ASN A 288 -11.80 8.48 -11.39
C ASN A 288 -10.40 8.06 -11.87
N ILE A 289 -9.64 7.37 -11.02
CA ILE A 289 -8.27 6.96 -11.31
C ILE A 289 -8.27 5.51 -11.81
N SER A 290 -7.94 5.28 -13.08
CA SER A 290 -7.85 3.92 -13.66
C SER A 290 -6.57 3.17 -13.31
N LEU A 291 -5.44 3.85 -13.10
CA LEU A 291 -4.19 3.20 -12.72
C LEU A 291 -4.22 2.78 -11.24
N GLN A 292 -3.65 1.62 -10.92
CA GLN A 292 -3.96 0.92 -9.67
C GLN A 292 -3.30 1.50 -8.41
N GLU A 293 -1.98 1.73 -8.43
CA GLU A 293 -1.25 2.27 -7.28
C GLU A 293 -0.18 3.29 -7.65
N SER A 294 0.05 4.20 -6.70
CA SER A 294 1.21 5.07 -6.65
C SER A 294 1.74 5.09 -5.22
N MET A 295 3.06 5.03 -5.08
CA MET A 295 3.73 4.71 -3.82
C MET A 295 4.83 5.72 -3.51
N PHE A 296 5.02 6.00 -2.22
CA PHE A 296 6.23 6.61 -1.71
C PHE A 296 7.26 5.54 -1.32
N ILE A 297 8.54 5.84 -1.54
CA ILE A 297 9.66 5.03 -1.06
C ILE A 297 10.59 5.95 -0.25
N PRO A 298 10.55 5.84 1.10
CA PRO A 298 11.46 6.55 1.99
C PRO A 298 12.91 6.07 1.82
N LEU A 299 13.84 6.98 1.50
CA LEU A 299 15.26 6.68 1.27
C LEU A 299 16.19 7.20 2.37
N SER A 300 15.88 8.34 3.00
CA SER A 300 16.78 8.99 3.98
C SER A 300 16.57 8.55 5.44
N VAL A 301 15.58 7.69 5.68
CA VAL A 301 15.24 7.17 7.00
C VAL A 301 16.24 6.11 7.49
N LYS A 302 16.44 6.01 8.82
CA LYS A 302 17.41 5.06 9.41
C LYS A 302 16.84 3.67 9.70
N ASP A 303 15.52 3.57 9.84
CA ASP A 303 14.83 2.33 10.17
C ASP A 303 13.34 2.38 9.77
N TYR A 304 12.68 1.23 9.91
CA TYR A 304 11.27 1.06 9.57
C TYR A 304 10.30 1.88 10.41
N GLN A 305 10.70 2.33 11.62
CA GLN A 305 9.84 3.16 12.46
C GLN A 305 9.81 4.58 11.91
N GLU A 306 10.97 5.14 11.57
CA GLU A 306 11.07 6.45 10.93
C GLU A 306 10.43 6.43 9.52
N ALA A 307 10.58 5.34 8.77
CA ALA A 307 9.88 5.14 7.49
C ALA A 307 8.35 5.18 7.64
N GLN A 308 7.81 4.59 8.72
CA GLN A 308 6.38 4.62 9.03
C GLN A 308 5.92 6.04 9.36
N GLU A 309 6.67 6.76 10.20
CA GLU A 309 6.38 8.16 10.56
C GLU A 309 6.37 9.04 9.30
N MET A 310 7.43 8.97 8.48
CA MET A 310 7.52 9.69 7.22
C MET A 310 6.35 9.37 6.28
N THR A 311 5.98 8.09 6.14
CA THR A 311 4.83 7.69 5.30
C THR A 311 3.53 8.32 5.78
N VAL A 312 3.25 8.26 7.09
CA VAL A 312 2.01 8.81 7.66
C VAL A 312 1.96 10.32 7.50
N THR A 313 3.08 11.01 7.68
CA THR A 313 3.20 12.45 7.45
C THR A 313 2.92 12.81 5.99
N LEU A 314 3.56 12.13 5.04
CA LEU A 314 3.35 12.33 3.61
C LEU A 314 1.91 12.05 3.18
N GLN A 315 1.34 10.92 3.63
CA GLN A 315 -0.03 10.54 3.29
C GLN A 315 -1.05 11.53 3.88
N THR A 316 -0.84 11.99 5.11
CA THR A 316 -1.70 13.00 5.73
C THR A 316 -1.62 14.31 4.94
N ARG A 317 -0.42 14.73 4.53
CA ARG A 317 -0.28 15.97 3.76
C ARG A 317 -0.87 15.84 2.34
N LEU A 318 -0.67 14.71 1.67
CA LEU A 318 -1.30 14.42 0.37
C LEU A 318 -2.83 14.52 0.46
N LYS A 319 -3.42 13.98 1.53
CA LYS A 319 -4.85 14.11 1.80
C LYS A 319 -5.28 15.59 1.87
N GLU A 320 -4.56 16.40 2.63
CA GLU A 320 -4.82 17.85 2.77
C GLU A 320 -4.69 18.58 1.42
N ILE A 321 -3.65 18.27 0.63
CA ILE A 321 -3.45 18.84 -0.71
C ILE A 321 -4.64 18.52 -1.61
N ILE A 322 -5.09 17.25 -1.65
CA ILE A 322 -6.24 16.83 -2.47
C ILE A 322 -7.52 17.55 -2.01
N GLU A 323 -7.76 17.67 -0.71
CA GLU A 323 -8.96 18.32 -0.14
C GLU A 323 -8.96 19.85 -0.29
N THR A 324 -7.81 20.47 -0.54
CA THR A 324 -7.66 21.91 -0.75
C THR A 324 -7.51 22.30 -2.23
N ALA A 325 -7.25 21.33 -3.10
CA ALA A 325 -7.20 21.52 -4.54
C ALA A 325 -8.61 21.62 -5.16
N GLY A 326 -8.81 22.62 -6.01
CA GLY A 326 -10.06 22.77 -6.76
C GLY A 326 -10.31 21.58 -7.70
N GLY A 327 -11.55 21.09 -7.70
CA GLY A 327 -11.97 19.95 -8.53
C GLY A 327 -11.50 18.58 -8.03
N CYS A 328 -10.90 18.51 -6.84
CA CYS A 328 -10.38 17.28 -6.25
C CYS A 328 -11.12 16.95 -4.96
N ALA A 329 -11.21 15.66 -4.63
CA ALA A 329 -11.82 15.20 -3.39
C ALA A 329 -11.28 13.84 -2.97
N VAL A 330 -10.99 13.69 -1.68
CA VAL A 330 -10.70 12.38 -1.08
C VAL A 330 -12.00 11.60 -0.91
N LYS A 331 -12.01 10.35 -1.39
CA LYS A 331 -13.16 9.43 -1.27
C LYS A 331 -13.01 8.48 -0.09
N GLY A 332 -11.77 8.12 0.24
CA GLY A 332 -11.46 7.32 1.42
C GLY A 332 -10.06 6.73 1.36
N ILE A 333 -9.86 5.69 2.17
CA ILE A 333 -8.65 4.87 2.18
C ILE A 333 -9.00 3.53 1.56
N GLY A 334 -8.29 3.16 0.49
CA GLY A 334 -8.48 1.89 -0.20
C GLY A 334 -8.03 0.69 0.62
N THR A 335 -8.30 -0.50 0.09
CA THR A 335 -8.06 -1.79 0.77
C THR A 335 -6.58 -2.04 1.11
N GLU A 336 -5.65 -1.33 0.48
CA GLU A 336 -4.21 -1.44 0.70
C GLU A 336 -3.63 -0.26 1.50
N GLY A 337 -4.47 0.68 1.92
CA GLY A 337 -4.07 1.76 2.81
C GLY A 337 -3.66 3.07 2.14
N GLY A 338 -3.70 3.16 0.79
CA GLY A 338 -3.52 4.41 0.05
C GLY A 338 -4.82 5.20 -0.12
N ILE A 339 -4.72 6.44 -0.60
CA ILE A 339 -5.86 7.35 -0.75
C ILE A 339 -6.60 7.05 -2.05
N ALA A 340 -7.91 6.79 -1.95
CA ALA A 340 -8.82 6.80 -3.10
C ALA A 340 -9.32 8.24 -3.28
N ALA A 341 -9.17 8.80 -4.48
CA ALA A 341 -9.52 10.20 -4.75
C ALA A 341 -10.26 10.36 -6.08
N TYR A 342 -11.03 11.44 -6.17
CA TYR A 342 -11.44 12.01 -7.44
C TYR A 342 -10.54 13.21 -7.74
N ILE A 343 -9.96 13.25 -8.93
CA ILE A 343 -9.01 14.28 -9.35
C ILE A 343 -9.46 14.85 -10.69
N GLN A 344 -9.75 16.15 -10.73
CA GLN A 344 -9.97 16.85 -11.99
C GLN A 344 -8.65 16.99 -12.76
N LYS A 345 -8.64 16.59 -14.04
CA LYS A 345 -7.50 16.76 -14.97
C LYS A 345 -7.05 18.22 -15.06
N GLU A 346 -5.73 18.44 -15.13
CA GLU A 346 -5.18 19.74 -15.53
C GLU A 346 -5.05 19.84 -17.05
N LYS A 347 -4.94 21.07 -17.57
CA LYS A 347 -4.78 21.30 -19.00
C LYS A 347 -3.47 20.66 -19.48
N GLY A 348 -3.57 19.74 -20.44
CA GLY A 348 -2.44 19.00 -21.01
C GLY A 348 -2.27 17.58 -20.46
N ASP A 349 -2.99 17.21 -19.40
CA ASP A 349 -3.05 15.84 -18.93
C ASP A 349 -3.89 14.97 -19.87
N ILE A 350 -3.44 13.74 -20.09
CA ILE A 350 -4.23 12.70 -20.75
C ILE A 350 -5.18 12.07 -19.72
N LEU A 351 -4.64 11.75 -18.54
CA LEU A 351 -5.35 11.10 -17.44
C LEU A 351 -5.26 11.91 -16.13
N PRO A 352 -6.29 11.85 -15.26
CA PRO A 352 -6.32 12.56 -13.97
C PRO A 352 -5.21 12.11 -13.01
N VAL A 353 -4.67 10.90 -13.20
CA VAL A 353 -3.59 10.35 -12.38
C VAL A 353 -2.31 11.19 -12.45
N GLN A 354 -2.03 11.87 -13.56
CA GLN A 354 -0.83 12.71 -13.71
C GLN A 354 -0.83 13.85 -12.69
N ARG A 355 -1.99 14.50 -12.49
CA ARG A 355 -2.16 15.52 -11.45
C ARG A 355 -2.00 14.96 -10.04
N LEU A 356 -2.48 13.74 -9.78
CA LEU A 356 -2.27 13.07 -8.50
C LEU A 356 -0.77 12.84 -8.22
N TRP A 357 0.01 12.44 -9.22
CA TRP A 357 1.45 12.26 -9.06
C TRP A 357 2.18 13.58 -8.80
N ARG A 358 1.77 14.69 -9.45
CA ARG A 358 2.29 16.03 -9.13
C ARG A 358 1.94 16.46 -7.70
N MET A 359 0.74 16.16 -7.22
CA MET A 359 0.35 16.38 -5.81
C MET A 359 1.17 15.54 -4.83
N GLN A 360 1.59 14.33 -5.22
CA GLN A 360 2.50 13.51 -4.42
C GLN A 360 3.90 14.14 -4.31
N LYS A 361 4.46 14.65 -5.42
CA LYS A 361 5.71 15.43 -5.39
C LYS A 361 5.57 16.68 -4.52
N GLN A 362 4.43 17.39 -4.61
CA GLN A 362 4.12 18.52 -3.73
C GLN A 362 4.09 18.11 -2.25
N ALA A 363 3.48 16.97 -1.90
CA ALA A 363 3.46 16.47 -0.54
C ALA A 363 4.88 16.21 0.01
N ILE A 364 5.78 15.66 -0.81
CA ILE A 364 7.19 15.46 -0.44
C ILE A 364 7.83 16.80 -0.05
N LEU A 365 7.68 17.82 -0.91
CA LEU A 365 8.24 19.16 -0.70
C LEU A 365 7.64 19.84 0.54
N GLU A 366 6.32 19.83 0.68
CA GLU A 366 5.61 20.50 1.78
C GLU A 366 5.86 19.85 3.15
N CYS A 367 6.25 18.57 3.18
CA CYS A 367 6.74 17.91 4.37
C CYS A 367 8.22 18.23 4.69
N GLY A 368 8.90 19.01 3.83
CA GLY A 368 10.30 19.42 4.02
C GLY A 368 11.32 18.38 3.55
N TYR A 369 10.90 17.39 2.76
CA TYR A 369 11.75 16.37 2.18
C TYR A 369 12.16 16.74 0.74
N ILE A 370 13.30 16.23 0.30
CA ILE A 370 13.85 16.46 -1.05
C ILE A 370 13.44 15.29 -1.97
N PRO A 371 12.61 15.55 -3.01
CA PRO A 371 12.29 14.56 -4.03
C PRO A 371 13.55 13.98 -4.69
N GLY A 372 13.61 12.65 -4.83
CA GLY A 372 14.75 11.98 -5.45
C GLY A 372 15.91 11.67 -4.49
N LYS A 373 15.91 12.25 -3.28
CA LYS A 373 16.95 12.06 -2.26
C LYS A 373 16.40 11.47 -0.97
N ASP A 374 15.38 12.13 -0.40
CA ASP A 374 14.71 11.67 0.81
C ASP A 374 13.58 10.70 0.50
N VAL A 375 12.84 10.97 -0.58
CA VAL A 375 11.69 10.18 -1.01
C VAL A 375 11.68 10.07 -2.53
N VAL A 376 11.50 8.85 -3.03
CA VAL A 376 11.20 8.56 -4.45
C VAL A 376 9.81 7.96 -4.59
N MET A 377 9.34 7.83 -5.82
CA MET A 377 8.02 7.30 -6.15
C MET A 377 8.12 5.98 -6.91
N ALA A 378 7.09 5.15 -6.78
CA ALA A 378 6.89 3.96 -7.60
C ALA A 378 5.44 3.88 -8.07
N LEU A 379 5.23 3.29 -9.24
CA LEU A 379 3.91 3.15 -9.85
C LEU A 379 3.59 1.68 -10.08
N ASP A 380 2.32 1.34 -9.95
CA ASP A 380 1.73 0.09 -10.42
C ASP A 380 0.47 0.45 -11.22
N PRO A 381 0.57 0.63 -12.54
CA PRO A 381 -0.57 0.89 -13.40
C PRO A 381 -1.54 -0.29 -13.49
N ALA A 382 -1.09 -1.53 -13.29
CA ALA A 382 -1.82 -2.77 -13.58
C ALA A 382 -2.44 -2.75 -14.98
N ALA A 383 -1.63 -2.50 -16.01
CA ALA A 383 -2.11 -2.19 -17.36
C ALA A 383 -2.92 -3.32 -18.02
N SER A 384 -2.79 -4.57 -17.57
CA SER A 384 -3.68 -5.68 -17.96
C SER A 384 -5.14 -5.34 -17.72
N GLU A 385 -5.49 -4.66 -16.63
CA GLU A 385 -6.88 -4.28 -16.32
C GLU A 385 -7.43 -3.23 -17.28
N LEU A 386 -6.58 -2.34 -17.79
CA LEU A 386 -6.96 -1.32 -18.78
C LEU A 386 -7.24 -1.97 -20.14
N GLU A 387 -6.45 -2.97 -20.52
CA GLU A 387 -6.68 -3.72 -21.76
C GLU A 387 -7.90 -4.65 -21.65
N ILE A 388 -8.08 -5.31 -20.49
CA ILE A 388 -9.30 -6.08 -20.19
C ILE A 388 -10.53 -5.17 -20.31
N ALA A 389 -10.49 -3.97 -19.74
CA ALA A 389 -11.60 -3.02 -19.85
C ALA A 389 -11.89 -2.68 -21.33
N TYR A 390 -10.87 -2.41 -22.14
CA TYR A 390 -11.04 -2.16 -23.57
C TYR A 390 -11.71 -3.36 -24.29
N ARG A 391 -11.22 -4.58 -24.05
CA ARG A 391 -11.77 -5.82 -24.63
C ARG A 391 -13.22 -6.06 -24.20
N GLU A 392 -13.56 -5.75 -22.94
CA GLU A 392 -14.92 -5.85 -22.39
C GLU A 392 -15.86 -4.82 -23.02
N THR A 393 -15.43 -3.56 -23.13
CA THR A 393 -16.23 -2.46 -23.68
C THR A 393 -16.47 -2.63 -25.19
N THR A 394 -15.47 -3.09 -25.95
CA THR A 394 -15.54 -3.22 -27.41
C THR A 394 -15.99 -4.59 -27.90
N GLY A 395 -15.81 -5.64 -27.10
CA GLY A 395 -16.02 -7.04 -27.49
C GLY A 395 -14.92 -7.65 -28.36
N ILE A 396 -13.83 -6.91 -28.63
CA ILE A 396 -12.68 -7.39 -29.42
C ILE A 396 -11.74 -8.16 -28.48
N LYS A 397 -11.75 -9.49 -28.54
CA LYS A 397 -11.05 -10.33 -27.55
C LYS A 397 -9.54 -10.44 -27.75
N ASP A 398 -9.08 -10.32 -28.99
CA ASP A 398 -7.69 -10.61 -29.38
C ASP A 398 -6.82 -9.34 -29.51
N GLU A 399 -7.34 -8.17 -29.10
CA GLU A 399 -6.61 -6.90 -29.17
C GLU A 399 -5.50 -6.84 -28.11
N ILE A 400 -4.28 -6.44 -28.50
CA ILE A 400 -3.11 -6.30 -27.60
C ILE A 400 -2.46 -4.93 -27.79
N GLY A 401 -2.26 -4.20 -26.69
CA GLY A 401 -1.61 -2.89 -26.67
C GLY A 401 -2.54 -1.70 -26.81
N THR A 402 -3.83 -1.91 -26.54
CA THR A 402 -4.86 -0.88 -26.55
C THR A 402 -5.54 -0.87 -25.18
N TYR A 403 -5.54 0.28 -24.53
CA TYR A 403 -5.82 0.44 -23.10
C TYR A 403 -6.95 1.42 -22.88
N GLU A 404 -8.01 1.04 -22.19
CA GLU A 404 -9.10 1.94 -21.84
C GLU A 404 -8.96 2.41 -20.39
N ALA A 405 -8.89 3.72 -20.14
CA ALA A 405 -8.97 4.26 -18.79
C ALA A 405 -10.44 4.38 -18.35
N TRP A 406 -11.09 3.23 -18.13
CA TRP A 406 -12.55 3.07 -17.93
C TRP A 406 -13.16 3.87 -16.76
N ARG A 407 -12.34 4.35 -15.82
CA ARG A 407 -12.76 5.11 -14.65
C ARG A 407 -12.74 6.62 -14.85
N ASP A 408 -12.01 7.09 -15.87
CA ASP A 408 -12.09 8.49 -16.28
C ASP A 408 -13.49 8.75 -16.84
N GLU A 409 -14.01 9.97 -16.61
CA GLU A 409 -15.33 10.39 -17.11
C GLU A 409 -15.45 10.28 -18.64
N ASN A 410 -14.33 10.49 -19.36
CA ASN A 410 -14.29 10.40 -20.81
C ASN A 410 -13.84 9.04 -21.35
N GLN A 411 -13.49 8.09 -20.47
CA GLN A 411 -13.02 6.74 -20.82
C GLN A 411 -12.04 6.72 -22.01
N PRO A 412 -10.93 7.49 -21.97
CA PRO A 412 -10.03 7.59 -23.11
C PRO A 412 -9.40 6.22 -23.41
N VAL A 413 -9.37 5.87 -24.69
CA VAL A 413 -8.64 4.73 -25.24
C VAL A 413 -7.25 5.21 -25.63
N LEU A 414 -6.24 4.49 -25.16
CA LEU A 414 -4.83 4.79 -25.33
C LEU A 414 -4.17 3.66 -26.10
N SER A 415 -3.38 4.01 -27.10
CA SER A 415 -2.39 3.10 -27.66
C SER A 415 -1.25 2.87 -26.66
N ARG A 416 -0.50 1.79 -26.90
CA ARG A 416 0.78 1.49 -26.22
C ARG A 416 1.73 2.70 -26.15
N ASP A 417 1.88 3.44 -27.25
CA ASP A 417 2.77 4.61 -27.30
C ASP A 417 2.24 5.77 -26.45
N GLU A 418 0.92 5.99 -26.44
CA GLU A 418 0.30 7.00 -25.58
C GLU A 418 0.42 6.65 -24.09
N LEU A 419 0.25 5.37 -23.73
CA LEU A 419 0.47 4.91 -22.35
C LEU A 419 1.93 5.07 -21.93
N PHE A 420 2.88 4.72 -22.80
CA PHE A 420 4.30 4.98 -22.56
C PHE A 420 4.58 6.48 -22.36
N GLU A 421 3.98 7.34 -23.17
CA GLU A 421 4.19 8.79 -23.12
C GLU A 421 3.69 9.39 -21.80
N ILE A 422 2.65 8.83 -21.18
CA ILE A 422 2.21 9.21 -19.83
C ILE A 422 3.34 8.98 -18.81
N TYR A 423 4.01 7.81 -18.87
CA TYR A 423 5.12 7.50 -17.97
C TYR A 423 6.35 8.38 -18.25
N ARG A 424 6.67 8.58 -19.53
CA ARG A 424 7.82 9.41 -19.95
C ARG A 424 7.62 10.86 -19.50
N LYS A 425 6.47 11.47 -19.78
CA LYS A 425 6.12 12.83 -19.33
C LYS A 425 6.22 12.98 -17.82
N ALA A 426 5.69 12.01 -17.07
CA ALA A 426 5.77 12.01 -15.62
C ALA A 426 7.23 12.05 -15.12
N ILE A 427 8.10 11.22 -15.67
CA ILE A 427 9.52 11.12 -15.26
C ILE A 427 10.36 12.31 -15.73
N GLU A 428 10.18 12.73 -16.98
CA GLU A 428 11.10 13.64 -17.66
C GLU A 428 10.62 15.10 -17.67
N ASP A 429 9.33 15.30 -17.93
CA ASP A 429 8.76 16.64 -18.16
C ASP A 429 8.23 17.21 -16.83
N ASP A 430 7.47 16.41 -16.07
CA ASP A 430 6.99 16.76 -14.73
C ASP A 430 8.07 16.55 -13.63
N ASP A 431 9.21 15.95 -14.01
CA ASP A 431 10.37 15.73 -13.15
C ASP A 431 9.99 14.97 -11.86
N LEU A 432 9.04 14.03 -11.96
CA LEU A 432 8.57 13.24 -10.82
C LEU A 432 9.62 12.21 -10.47
N PRO A 433 9.97 12.02 -9.17
CA PRO A 433 11.05 11.15 -8.74
C PRO A 433 10.69 9.65 -8.82
N ILE A 434 10.11 9.20 -9.94
CA ILE A 434 9.68 7.82 -10.16
C ILE A 434 10.90 6.96 -10.48
N VAL A 435 11.15 5.95 -9.64
CA VAL A 435 12.28 5.00 -9.75
C VAL A 435 11.85 3.59 -10.13
N SER A 436 10.54 3.31 -10.12
CA SER A 436 9.99 1.97 -10.37
C SER A 436 8.63 2.05 -11.03
N ILE A 437 8.39 1.19 -12.02
CA ILE A 437 7.08 0.94 -12.65
C ILE A 437 6.87 -0.58 -12.67
N GLU A 438 5.79 -1.02 -12.05
CA GLU A 438 5.28 -2.40 -12.03
C GLU A 438 4.15 -2.55 -13.04
N ASP A 439 4.11 -3.62 -13.83
CA ASP A 439 3.03 -3.90 -14.79
C ASP A 439 2.58 -2.70 -15.63
N GLY A 440 3.58 -2.02 -16.22
CA GLY A 440 3.37 -0.83 -17.06
C GLY A 440 2.61 -1.11 -18.37
N PHE A 441 2.57 -2.36 -18.82
CA PHE A 441 1.84 -2.87 -19.99
C PHE A 441 1.15 -4.20 -19.63
N ALA A 442 0.15 -4.58 -20.42
CA ALA A 442 -0.58 -5.84 -20.23
C ALA A 442 0.36 -7.06 -20.25
N GLU A 443 -0.03 -8.14 -19.57
CA GLU A 443 0.81 -9.33 -19.38
C GLU A 443 1.23 -10.03 -20.70
N ASP A 444 0.40 -9.90 -21.74
CA ASP A 444 0.57 -10.40 -23.10
C ASP A 444 1.17 -9.36 -24.07
N ASP A 445 1.33 -8.11 -23.66
CA ASP A 445 1.94 -7.05 -24.48
C ASP A 445 3.48 -7.04 -24.44
N ASP A 446 4.11 -8.12 -24.93
CA ASP A 446 5.58 -8.22 -25.03
C ASP A 446 6.19 -7.01 -25.78
N ALA A 447 5.48 -6.34 -26.70
CA ALA A 447 5.97 -5.16 -27.42
C ALA A 447 6.06 -3.92 -26.51
N GLY A 448 5.05 -3.68 -25.67
CA GLY A 448 5.06 -2.61 -24.66
C GLY A 448 6.15 -2.82 -23.61
N TRP A 449 6.32 -4.05 -23.13
CA TRP A 449 7.41 -4.40 -22.21
C TRP A 449 8.80 -4.14 -22.82
N ARG A 450 9.02 -4.46 -24.11
CA ARG A 450 10.27 -4.12 -24.81
C ARG A 450 10.47 -2.61 -24.91
N LEU A 451 9.42 -1.88 -25.27
CA LEU A 451 9.47 -0.42 -25.41
C LEU A 451 9.94 0.24 -24.12
N ILE A 452 9.33 -0.07 -22.98
CA ILE A 452 9.71 0.54 -21.70
C ILE A 452 11.09 0.08 -21.22
N MET A 453 11.46 -1.17 -21.46
CA MET A 453 12.80 -1.66 -21.13
C MET A 453 13.89 -0.98 -21.95
N GLU A 454 13.68 -0.79 -23.25
CA GLU A 454 14.63 -0.09 -24.12
C GLU A 454 14.80 1.38 -23.71
N LYS A 455 13.69 2.09 -23.47
CA LYS A 455 13.73 3.54 -23.20
C LYS A 455 14.09 3.88 -21.75
N LEU A 456 13.61 3.10 -20.78
CA LEU A 456 13.68 3.42 -19.35
C LEU A 456 14.31 2.32 -18.48
N GLY A 457 14.47 1.08 -18.98
CA GLY A 457 14.93 -0.05 -18.18
C GLY A 457 16.33 0.11 -17.55
N TYR A 458 17.21 0.92 -18.14
CA TYR A 458 18.51 1.25 -17.54
C TYR A 458 18.42 2.34 -16.45
N LYS A 459 17.34 3.13 -16.43
CA LYS A 459 17.09 4.22 -15.47
C LYS A 459 16.30 3.73 -14.25
N ILE A 460 15.23 2.97 -14.46
CA ILE A 460 14.25 2.59 -13.42
C ILE A 460 14.10 1.08 -13.27
N HIS A 461 13.50 0.65 -12.17
CA HIS A 461 13.04 -0.72 -12.00
C HIS A 461 11.78 -0.95 -12.83
N ILE A 462 11.82 -1.95 -13.71
CA ILE A 462 10.67 -2.44 -14.48
C ILE A 462 10.31 -3.78 -13.86
N VAL A 463 9.23 -3.77 -13.09
CA VAL A 463 8.81 -4.87 -12.22
C VAL A 463 7.74 -5.68 -12.94
N GLY A 464 7.99 -6.98 -13.15
CA GLY A 464 6.95 -7.92 -13.58
C GLY A 464 6.19 -8.50 -12.40
N ASP A 465 4.87 -8.55 -12.49
CA ASP A 465 3.98 -9.23 -11.55
C ASP A 465 3.05 -10.21 -12.26
N ASP A 466 2.03 -9.71 -12.97
CA ASP A 466 1.04 -10.56 -13.67
C ASP A 466 1.71 -11.43 -14.75
N ASN A 467 2.72 -10.90 -15.44
CA ASN A 467 3.41 -11.60 -16.52
C ASN A 467 4.37 -12.71 -16.08
N ILE A 468 4.67 -12.82 -14.77
CA ILE A 468 5.55 -13.85 -14.21
C ILE A 468 4.89 -14.74 -13.16
N THR A 469 3.81 -14.29 -12.51
CA THR A 469 3.02 -15.03 -11.50
C THR A 469 3.85 -15.78 -10.44
N THR A 470 5.01 -15.23 -10.06
CA THR A 470 5.98 -15.88 -9.14
C THR A 470 6.35 -17.31 -9.55
N LYS A 471 6.30 -17.62 -10.85
CA LYS A 471 6.65 -18.93 -11.41
C LYS A 471 8.06 -18.91 -11.96
N ASP A 472 8.89 -19.84 -11.49
CA ASP A 472 10.31 -19.95 -11.86
C ASP A 472 10.54 -19.96 -13.38
N SER A 473 9.77 -20.75 -14.13
CA SER A 473 9.85 -20.80 -15.59
C SER A 473 9.47 -19.48 -16.28
N SER A 474 8.43 -18.81 -15.80
CA SER A 474 7.95 -17.55 -16.41
C SER A 474 8.91 -16.40 -16.11
N ILE A 475 9.47 -16.38 -14.90
CA ILE A 475 10.54 -15.45 -14.51
C ILE A 475 11.74 -15.60 -15.44
N GLU A 476 12.20 -16.84 -15.68
CA GLU A 476 13.34 -17.06 -16.59
C GLU A 476 13.01 -16.67 -18.03
N GLU A 477 11.80 -16.97 -18.52
CA GLU A 477 11.37 -16.59 -19.87
C GLU A 477 11.36 -15.07 -20.07
N LYS A 478 10.69 -14.33 -19.18
CA LYS A 478 10.59 -12.86 -19.29
C LYS A 478 11.94 -12.19 -19.11
N ALA A 479 12.82 -12.74 -18.27
CA ALA A 479 14.20 -12.30 -18.14
C ALA A 479 15.05 -12.58 -19.40
N ASP A 480 14.92 -13.78 -20.01
CA ASP A 480 15.60 -14.14 -21.26
C ASP A 480 15.20 -13.22 -22.42
N LYS A 481 13.93 -12.82 -22.46
CA LYS A 481 13.39 -11.85 -23.45
C LYS A 481 13.76 -10.39 -23.15
N GLY A 482 14.40 -10.10 -22.01
CA GLY A 482 14.77 -8.74 -21.61
C GLY A 482 13.58 -7.83 -21.29
N LEU A 483 12.45 -8.39 -20.88
CA LEU A 483 11.20 -7.66 -20.66
C LEU A 483 11.09 -7.04 -19.26
N ILE A 484 11.87 -7.53 -18.31
CA ILE A 484 11.87 -7.07 -16.92
C ILE A 484 13.31 -7.00 -16.39
N ASN A 485 13.53 -6.15 -15.39
CA ASN A 485 14.79 -6.11 -14.64
C ASN A 485 14.60 -6.33 -13.13
N THR A 486 13.34 -6.43 -12.69
CA THR A 486 12.93 -6.65 -11.31
C THR A 486 11.74 -7.61 -11.31
N ALA A 487 11.68 -8.53 -10.36
CA ALA A 487 10.58 -9.49 -10.20
C ALA A 487 9.81 -9.20 -8.91
N LEU A 488 8.48 -9.11 -9.02
CA LEU A 488 7.60 -9.09 -7.86
C LEU A 488 7.33 -10.54 -7.41
N ILE A 489 7.55 -10.81 -6.13
CA ILE A 489 7.44 -12.16 -5.57
C ILE A 489 6.28 -12.20 -4.58
N LYS A 490 5.24 -12.95 -4.95
CA LYS A 490 4.04 -13.22 -4.17
C LYS A 490 3.92 -14.72 -4.01
N LEU A 491 4.29 -15.26 -2.84
CA LEU A 491 4.29 -16.72 -2.61
C LEU A 491 2.92 -17.36 -2.85
N ASN A 492 1.83 -16.62 -2.69
CA ASN A 492 0.50 -17.13 -2.96
C ASN A 492 0.21 -17.28 -4.47
N GLN A 493 0.91 -16.61 -5.37
CA GLN A 493 0.75 -16.84 -6.81
C GLN A 493 1.26 -18.23 -7.24
N ILE A 494 2.18 -18.85 -6.47
CA ILE A 494 2.69 -20.20 -6.74
C ILE A 494 2.21 -21.23 -5.72
N GLY A 495 2.05 -20.86 -4.45
CA GLY A 495 1.28 -21.60 -3.46
C GLY A 495 2.03 -22.54 -2.52
N SER A 496 3.37 -22.46 -2.43
CA SER A 496 4.15 -23.11 -1.37
C SER A 496 5.43 -22.33 -1.06
N VAL A 497 6.02 -22.54 0.12
CA VAL A 497 7.27 -21.88 0.53
C VAL A 497 8.42 -22.29 -0.39
N THR A 498 8.56 -23.58 -0.68
CA THR A 498 9.66 -24.10 -1.50
C THR A 498 9.58 -23.66 -2.96
N GLU A 499 8.38 -23.61 -3.55
CA GLU A 499 8.23 -23.06 -4.91
C GLU A 499 8.51 -21.55 -4.94
N GLY A 500 8.15 -20.82 -3.89
CA GLY A 500 8.55 -19.42 -3.73
C GLY A 500 10.07 -19.25 -3.68
N VAL A 501 10.78 -20.13 -2.96
CA VAL A 501 12.25 -20.17 -2.94
C VAL A 501 12.83 -20.42 -4.33
N LEU A 502 12.25 -21.33 -5.13
CA LEU A 502 12.68 -21.56 -6.52
C LEU A 502 12.53 -20.30 -7.37
N ALA A 503 11.41 -19.59 -7.26
CA ALA A 503 11.15 -18.35 -7.98
C ALA A 503 12.19 -17.26 -7.62
N LEU A 504 12.46 -17.09 -6.33
CA LEU A 504 13.48 -16.15 -5.82
C LEU A 504 14.88 -16.47 -6.34
N LEU A 505 15.29 -17.74 -6.26
CA LEU A 505 16.59 -18.19 -6.75
C LEU A 505 16.73 -18.00 -8.26
N THR A 506 15.66 -18.25 -9.01
CA THR A 506 15.63 -18.04 -10.46
C THR A 506 15.80 -16.57 -10.78
N ALA A 507 15.06 -15.67 -10.13
CA ALA A 507 15.20 -14.22 -10.29
C ALA A 507 16.65 -13.76 -10.00
N ILE A 508 17.24 -14.20 -8.88
CA ILE A 508 18.61 -13.87 -8.49
C ILE A 508 19.63 -14.35 -9.52
N GLY A 509 19.53 -15.62 -9.97
CA GLY A 509 20.45 -16.16 -10.96
C GLY A 509 20.29 -15.56 -12.35
N LYS A 510 19.12 -14.98 -12.64
CA LYS A 510 18.83 -14.17 -13.83
C LYS A 510 19.22 -12.69 -13.68
N SER A 511 19.86 -12.31 -12.59
CA SER A 511 20.27 -10.92 -12.28
C SER A 511 19.10 -9.94 -12.17
N LEU A 512 17.90 -10.42 -11.85
CA LEU A 512 16.78 -9.57 -11.51
C LEU A 512 16.88 -9.15 -10.04
N GLU A 513 16.50 -7.91 -9.75
CA GLU A 513 16.20 -7.50 -8.38
C GLU A 513 14.87 -8.12 -7.93
N THR A 514 14.67 -8.32 -6.63
CA THR A 514 13.43 -8.92 -6.10
C THR A 514 12.70 -7.96 -5.17
N VAL A 515 11.39 -7.82 -5.38
CA VAL A 515 10.49 -7.12 -4.45
C VAL A 515 9.48 -8.14 -3.93
N VAL A 516 9.47 -8.40 -2.62
CA VAL A 516 8.47 -9.29 -2.03
C VAL A 516 7.19 -8.50 -1.78
N SER A 517 6.05 -9.07 -2.13
CA SER A 517 4.77 -8.35 -2.11
C SER A 517 3.67 -9.09 -1.36
N HIS A 518 2.80 -8.30 -0.73
CA HIS A 518 1.50 -8.73 -0.23
C HIS A 518 0.49 -8.97 -1.39
N ARG A 519 -0.76 -9.28 -1.03
CA ARG A 519 -1.93 -9.15 -1.91
C ARG A 519 -3.00 -8.21 -1.34
N SER A 520 -3.84 -7.69 -2.22
CA SER A 520 -4.92 -6.74 -1.92
C SER A 520 -5.90 -7.22 -0.84
N LYS A 521 -6.12 -8.52 -0.70
CA LYS A 521 -6.93 -9.11 0.37
C LYS A 521 -6.05 -9.94 1.31
N SER A 522 -5.53 -9.33 2.37
CA SER A 522 -4.62 -10.01 3.31
C SER A 522 -5.32 -10.39 4.61
N PRO A 523 -5.03 -11.58 5.18
CA PRO A 523 -5.24 -11.85 6.60
C PRO A 523 -4.16 -11.15 7.46
N ILE A 524 -4.29 -11.23 8.78
CA ILE A 524 -3.21 -10.88 9.72
C ILE A 524 -2.13 -11.98 9.65
N GLU A 525 -1.23 -11.81 8.70
CA GLU A 525 -0.13 -12.72 8.41
C GLU A 525 1.10 -11.90 7.96
N ASP A 526 2.29 -12.37 8.32
CA ASP A 526 3.52 -11.58 8.30
C ASP A 526 4.69 -12.21 7.55
N PHE A 527 4.47 -13.34 6.86
CA PHE A 527 5.54 -14.09 6.22
C PHE A 527 6.24 -13.27 5.13
N GLU A 528 5.56 -12.33 4.46
CA GLU A 528 6.14 -11.51 3.39
C GLU A 528 7.33 -10.70 3.91
N GLY A 529 7.22 -10.11 5.11
CA GLY A 529 8.31 -9.38 5.75
C GLY A 529 9.49 -10.30 6.08
N GLN A 530 9.21 -11.52 6.54
CA GLN A 530 10.23 -12.51 6.87
C GLN A 530 10.94 -13.05 5.61
N VAL A 531 10.21 -13.30 4.52
CA VAL A 531 10.77 -13.73 3.23
C VAL A 531 11.61 -12.62 2.60
N ALA A 532 11.18 -11.36 2.69
CA ALA A 532 11.96 -10.22 2.20
C ALA A 532 13.31 -10.09 2.93
N LEU A 533 13.31 -10.30 4.25
CA LEU A 533 14.55 -10.39 5.04
C LEU A 533 15.39 -11.62 4.70
N ALA A 534 14.76 -12.78 4.48
CA ALA A 534 15.42 -14.03 4.13
C ALA A 534 16.12 -14.02 2.77
N THR A 535 15.79 -13.06 1.92
CA THR A 535 16.25 -12.96 0.52
C THR A 535 17.16 -11.75 0.28
N ASN A 536 17.31 -10.85 1.27
CA ASN A 536 17.89 -9.53 1.07
C ASN A 536 17.24 -8.79 -0.12
N SER A 537 15.93 -8.92 -0.25
CA SER A 537 15.16 -8.31 -1.34
C SER A 537 15.41 -6.81 -1.45
N LEU A 538 15.30 -6.28 -2.66
CA LEU A 538 15.32 -4.84 -2.93
C LEU A 538 14.25 -4.14 -2.11
N GLY A 539 13.01 -4.65 -2.19
CA GLY A 539 11.85 -4.01 -1.60
C GLY A 539 10.88 -4.95 -0.93
N LEU A 540 10.03 -4.37 -0.10
CA LEU A 540 8.81 -4.95 0.44
C LEU A 540 7.63 -4.06 0.06
N LYS A 541 6.74 -4.57 -0.80
CA LYS A 541 5.46 -3.94 -1.18
C LYS A 541 4.36 -4.55 -0.31
N ALA A 542 4.06 -3.90 0.80
CA ALA A 542 3.10 -4.42 1.79
C ALA A 542 1.98 -3.42 2.13
N GLY A 543 1.71 -2.46 1.25
CA GLY A 543 0.64 -1.46 1.41
C GLY A 543 1.07 -0.18 2.13
N GLY A 544 0.10 0.71 2.35
CA GLY A 544 0.25 2.03 2.98
C GLY A 544 0.26 2.01 4.51
N GLY A 545 0.06 3.18 5.12
CA GLY A 545 0.30 3.40 6.56
C GLY A 545 -0.86 3.09 7.51
N SER A 546 -2.02 2.63 7.03
CA SER A 546 -3.30 2.79 7.77
C SER A 546 -4.02 1.48 8.15
N ASN A 547 -3.49 0.31 7.79
CA ASN A 547 -4.19 -0.98 7.85
C ASN A 547 -3.42 -2.04 8.63
N SER A 548 -4.03 -2.70 9.63
CA SER A 548 -3.34 -3.64 10.53
C SER A 548 -2.71 -4.84 9.82
N GLU A 549 -3.38 -5.40 8.81
CA GLU A 549 -2.88 -6.49 7.95
C GLU A 549 -1.68 -6.09 7.08
N ARG A 550 -1.45 -4.79 6.91
CA ARG A 550 -0.27 -4.22 6.25
C ARG A 550 0.83 -3.99 7.27
N LEU A 551 0.48 -3.33 8.37
CA LEU A 551 1.39 -2.97 9.44
C LEU A 551 2.05 -4.18 10.10
N CYS A 552 1.36 -5.33 10.24
CA CYS A 552 1.95 -6.56 10.79
C CYS A 552 3.16 -7.07 9.98
N LYS A 553 3.17 -6.86 8.66
CA LYS A 553 4.27 -7.26 7.77
C LYS A 553 5.52 -6.41 8.00
N TYR A 554 5.33 -5.09 8.15
CA TYR A 554 6.43 -4.17 8.49
C TYR A 554 6.90 -4.37 9.93
N GLU A 555 5.98 -4.61 10.88
CA GLU A 555 6.28 -4.88 12.28
C GLU A 555 7.08 -6.19 12.43
N SER A 556 6.79 -7.21 11.64
CA SER A 556 7.58 -8.46 11.60
C SER A 556 9.04 -8.22 11.27
N VAL A 557 9.33 -7.35 10.29
CA VAL A 557 10.71 -6.96 9.96
C VAL A 557 11.40 -6.31 11.17
N VAL A 558 10.73 -5.38 11.84
CA VAL A 558 11.26 -4.72 13.04
C VAL A 558 11.52 -5.75 14.15
N ARG A 559 10.58 -6.66 14.38
CA ARG A 559 10.66 -7.70 15.42
C ARG A 559 11.83 -8.66 15.18
N VAL A 560 11.93 -9.21 13.96
CA VAL A 560 13.02 -10.11 13.58
C VAL A 560 14.37 -9.41 13.70
N MET A 561 14.48 -8.16 13.22
CA MET A 561 15.72 -7.40 13.33
C MET A 561 16.13 -7.16 14.78
N ARG A 562 15.19 -6.82 15.67
CA ARG A 562 15.46 -6.68 17.11
C ARG A 562 15.90 -8.00 17.75
N GLU A 563 15.26 -9.11 17.40
CA GLU A 563 15.63 -10.44 17.89
C GLU A 563 17.08 -10.79 17.50
N ILE A 564 17.45 -10.57 16.24
CA ILE A 564 18.81 -10.77 15.74
C ILE A 564 19.81 -9.92 16.52
N GLN A 565 19.52 -8.62 16.72
CA GLN A 565 20.42 -7.73 17.49
C GLN A 565 20.57 -8.18 18.94
N ARG A 566 19.48 -8.61 19.58
CA ARG A 566 19.52 -9.14 20.95
C ARG A 566 20.38 -10.40 21.04
N LYS A 567 20.21 -11.35 20.12
CA LYS A 567 21.02 -12.58 20.07
C LYS A 567 22.52 -12.28 19.88
N LEU A 568 22.85 -11.29 19.06
CA LEU A 568 24.24 -10.83 18.89
C LEU A 568 24.80 -10.17 20.16
N ALA A 569 23.99 -9.39 20.88
CA ALA A 569 24.43 -8.67 22.08
C ALA A 569 24.66 -9.58 23.29
N ILE A 570 23.81 -10.60 23.48
CA ILE A 570 23.96 -11.59 24.57
C ILE A 570 25.13 -12.55 24.28
N GLY A 571 25.54 -12.67 23.01
CA GLY A 571 26.67 -13.50 22.61
C GLY A 571 26.41 -15.00 22.77
N GLU A 572 25.14 -15.43 22.73
CA GLU A 572 24.74 -16.81 23.08
C GLU A 572 25.51 -17.87 22.28
N GLU A 573 26.57 -18.37 22.92
CA GLU A 573 26.69 -19.77 23.33
C GLU A 573 26.27 -19.84 24.80
N SER A 574 24.97 -19.77 25.10
CA SER A 574 24.49 -20.34 26.35
C SER A 574 24.72 -21.85 26.21
N LYS A 575 25.81 -22.37 26.80
CA LYS A 575 26.01 -23.82 26.97
C LYS A 575 24.79 -24.32 27.73
N VAL A 576 23.82 -24.86 27.01
CA VAL A 576 22.71 -25.60 27.60
C VAL A 576 23.37 -26.77 28.34
N ASN A 577 23.01 -26.96 29.61
CA ASN A 577 23.52 -28.09 30.37
C ASN A 577 23.22 -29.39 29.58
N THR A 578 24.19 -30.30 29.45
CA THR A 578 24.06 -31.57 28.72
C THR A 578 22.83 -32.38 29.14
N ASP A 579 22.44 -32.31 30.42
CA ASP A 579 21.21 -32.95 30.93
C ASP A 579 19.94 -32.32 30.33
N SER A 580 19.96 -31.01 30.12
CA SER A 580 18.86 -30.28 29.48
C SER A 580 18.77 -30.58 27.98
N GLU A 581 19.89 -30.83 27.29
CA GLU A 581 19.88 -31.26 25.89
C GLU A 581 19.27 -32.65 25.73
N ALA A 582 19.63 -33.61 26.59
CA ALA A 582 19.05 -34.94 26.59
C ALA A 582 17.54 -34.91 26.89
N LEU A 583 17.11 -34.09 27.86
CA LEU A 583 15.70 -33.90 28.19
C LEU A 583 14.92 -33.27 27.03
N VAL A 584 15.46 -32.22 26.40
CA VAL A 584 14.84 -31.56 25.24
C VAL A 584 14.73 -32.54 24.08
N LYS A 585 15.80 -33.29 23.78
CA LYS A 585 15.76 -34.31 22.71
C LYS A 585 14.69 -35.36 22.99
N ASN A 586 14.64 -35.91 24.21
CA ASN A 586 13.64 -36.88 24.62
C ASN A 586 12.21 -36.31 24.51
N LEU A 587 12.00 -35.04 24.92
CA LEU A 587 10.73 -34.36 24.72
C LEU A 587 10.39 -34.29 23.23
N MET A 588 11.29 -33.80 22.40
CA MET A 588 11.07 -33.65 20.95
C MET A 588 10.78 -34.97 20.26
N ASP A 589 11.44 -36.07 20.66
CA ASP A 589 11.21 -37.40 20.12
C ASP A 589 9.81 -37.96 20.46
N ASN A 590 9.20 -37.47 21.54
CA ASN A 590 7.85 -37.86 21.99
C ASN A 590 6.74 -36.92 21.52
N LEU A 591 7.08 -35.81 20.84
CA LEU A 591 6.09 -34.89 20.30
C LEU A 591 5.62 -35.35 18.92
N SER A 592 4.32 -35.20 18.68
CA SER A 592 3.69 -35.46 17.39
C SER A 592 2.69 -34.35 17.04
N ILE A 593 2.29 -34.31 15.77
CA ILE A 593 1.15 -33.50 15.34
C ILE A 593 -0.12 -34.18 15.85
N THR A 594 -0.67 -33.65 16.94
CA THR A 594 -1.82 -34.21 17.67
C THR A 594 -3.15 -33.69 17.15
N GLY A 595 -3.14 -32.58 16.43
CA GLY A 595 -4.35 -31.97 15.90
C GLY A 595 -4.04 -30.94 14.83
N ILE A 596 -4.97 -30.78 13.90
CA ILE A 596 -4.96 -29.71 12.92
C ILE A 596 -6.31 -29.02 13.06
N VAL A 597 -6.27 -27.70 13.21
CA VAL A 597 -7.47 -26.87 13.21
C VAL A 597 -7.40 -26.02 11.98
N THR A 598 -8.39 -26.16 11.12
CA THR A 598 -8.57 -25.25 9.99
C THR A 598 -9.84 -24.47 10.11
N ARG A 599 -9.82 -23.27 9.53
CA ARG A 599 -10.94 -22.35 9.55
C ARG A 599 -10.83 -21.38 8.41
N GLU A 600 -11.97 -20.80 8.07
CA GLU A 600 -11.98 -19.57 7.31
C GLU A 600 -11.47 -18.42 8.19
N VAL A 601 -10.51 -17.67 7.68
CA VAL A 601 -9.99 -16.44 8.28
C VAL A 601 -10.40 -15.27 7.39
N SER A 602 -10.96 -14.23 8.00
CA SER A 602 -11.35 -13.04 7.25
C SER A 602 -10.12 -12.27 6.77
N THR A 603 -10.14 -11.87 5.50
CA THR A 603 -9.26 -10.81 4.99
C THR A 603 -9.83 -9.43 5.32
N ASN A 604 -9.03 -8.39 5.12
CA ASN A 604 -9.43 -6.98 5.25
C ASN A 604 -10.67 -6.58 4.42
N THR A 605 -11.01 -7.32 3.37
CA THR A 605 -12.22 -7.06 2.55
C THR A 605 -13.41 -7.95 2.94
N GLY A 606 -13.32 -8.71 4.02
CA GLY A 606 -14.35 -9.65 4.47
C GLY A 606 -14.51 -10.90 3.61
N ILE A 607 -13.63 -11.12 2.62
CA ILE A 607 -13.58 -12.38 1.86
C ILE A 607 -12.75 -13.38 2.68
N PRO A 608 -13.26 -14.59 2.96
CA PRO A 608 -12.51 -15.56 3.72
C PRO A 608 -11.36 -16.16 2.90
N THR A 609 -10.31 -16.58 3.61
CA THR A 609 -9.22 -17.43 3.13
C THR A 609 -8.99 -18.56 4.12
N VAL A 610 -8.13 -19.51 3.80
CA VAL A 610 -7.81 -20.65 4.68
C VAL A 610 -6.78 -20.23 5.71
N GLY A 611 -7.09 -20.44 6.99
CA GLY A 611 -6.12 -20.42 8.09
C GLY A 611 -5.98 -21.82 8.69
N VAL A 612 -4.74 -22.18 9.02
CA VAL A 612 -4.36 -23.48 9.59
C VAL A 612 -3.61 -23.25 10.90
N GLU A 613 -3.91 -24.09 11.89
CA GLU A 613 -3.14 -24.23 13.13
C GLU A 613 -2.77 -25.69 13.35
N LEU A 614 -1.47 -25.98 13.33
CA LEU A 614 -0.91 -27.26 13.71
C LEU A 614 -0.72 -27.32 15.22
N LYS A 615 -1.38 -28.25 15.89
CA LYS A 615 -1.21 -28.54 17.31
C LYS A 615 -0.15 -29.63 17.46
N VAL A 616 0.85 -29.35 18.29
CA VAL A 616 1.92 -30.30 18.62
C VAL A 616 1.87 -30.61 20.10
N GLY A 617 1.96 -31.89 20.43
CA GLY A 617 1.83 -32.39 21.81
C GLY A 617 2.25 -33.84 21.93
N ILE A 618 1.98 -34.44 23.09
CA ILE A 618 2.25 -35.85 23.36
C ILE A 618 1.03 -36.67 22.94
N ALA A 619 1.22 -37.62 22.04
CA ALA A 619 0.16 -38.51 21.57
C ALA A 619 -0.49 -39.27 22.74
N GLY A 620 -1.83 -39.36 22.74
CA GLY A 620 -2.59 -40.07 23.79
C GLY A 620 -2.74 -39.33 25.14
N SER A 621 -2.02 -38.23 25.37
CA SER A 621 -2.16 -37.43 26.59
C SER A 621 -3.29 -36.40 26.46
N LYS A 622 -4.28 -36.44 27.36
CA LYS A 622 -5.34 -35.42 27.39
C LYS A 622 -4.79 -34.03 27.75
N GLN A 623 -3.88 -33.96 28.73
CA GLN A 623 -3.33 -32.70 29.26
C GLN A 623 -2.26 -32.09 28.34
N CYS A 624 -1.42 -32.92 27.72
CA CYS A 624 -0.30 -32.47 26.88
C CYS A 624 -0.57 -32.64 25.38
N SER A 625 -1.83 -32.80 24.97
CA SER A 625 -2.19 -32.91 23.55
C SER A 625 -1.98 -31.61 22.77
N LYS A 626 -1.86 -30.45 23.43
CA LYS A 626 -1.65 -29.15 22.75
C LYS A 626 -0.62 -28.32 23.50
N LEU A 627 0.66 -28.67 23.38
CA LEU A 627 1.76 -27.93 23.99
C LEU A 627 2.16 -26.71 23.15
N PHE A 628 2.24 -26.89 21.83
CA PHE A 628 2.63 -25.84 20.90
C PHE A 628 1.62 -25.69 19.77
N THR A 629 1.56 -24.50 19.17
CA THR A 629 0.69 -24.22 18.03
C THR A 629 1.41 -23.39 16.98
N PHE A 630 1.38 -23.85 15.74
CA PHE A 630 2.01 -23.18 14.61
C PHE A 630 0.96 -22.86 13.55
N GLY A 631 0.84 -21.57 13.23
CA GLY A 631 -0.20 -21.06 12.33
C GLY A 631 0.32 -20.74 10.93
N GLY A 632 -0.58 -20.71 9.96
CA GLY A 632 -0.36 -20.14 8.63
C GLY A 632 -1.68 -19.71 7.99
N ALA A 633 -1.68 -18.57 7.31
CA ALA A 633 -2.82 -18.11 6.54
C ALA A 633 -2.38 -17.53 5.18
N THR A 634 -3.26 -17.58 4.18
CA THR A 634 -2.89 -17.21 2.81
C THR A 634 -3.58 -15.91 2.35
N PRO A 635 -2.85 -14.89 1.85
CA PRO A 635 -3.47 -13.71 1.24
C PRO A 635 -4.06 -14.02 -0.16
N LEU A 636 -4.98 -13.17 -0.61
CA LEU A 636 -5.73 -13.31 -1.87
C LEU A 636 -5.64 -12.04 -2.73
N GLY A 637 -5.62 -12.19 -4.05
CA GLY A 637 -5.62 -11.06 -4.99
C GLY A 637 -6.99 -10.62 -5.49
N THR A 638 -6.98 -9.49 -6.18
CA THR A 638 -8.09 -8.89 -6.95
C THR A 638 -7.96 -9.23 -8.43
N SER A 639 -6.75 -9.08 -8.98
CA SER A 639 -6.32 -9.65 -10.25
C SER A 639 -5.64 -11.00 -10.03
N ALA A 640 -5.68 -11.84 -11.06
CA ALA A 640 -4.91 -13.06 -11.16
C ALA A 640 -4.35 -13.15 -12.58
N GLY A 641 -3.02 -13.17 -12.72
CA GLY A 641 -2.38 -13.45 -14.00
C GLY A 641 -2.80 -14.82 -14.51
N THR A 642 -2.78 -15.01 -15.83
CA THR A 642 -3.40 -16.17 -16.48
C THR A 642 -2.88 -17.52 -15.96
N ASP A 643 -1.62 -17.58 -15.52
CA ASP A 643 -0.96 -18.80 -15.03
C ASP A 643 -0.85 -18.88 -13.48
N GLU A 644 -1.53 -18.01 -12.73
CA GLU A 644 -1.48 -17.99 -11.26
C GLU A 644 -2.17 -19.19 -10.59
N ALA A 645 -1.55 -19.77 -9.55
CA ALA A 645 -2.14 -20.83 -8.73
C ALA A 645 -3.55 -20.48 -8.22
N ILE A 646 -4.45 -21.47 -8.27
CA ILE A 646 -5.88 -21.27 -8.09
C ILE A 646 -6.22 -21.10 -6.60
N HIS A 647 -6.81 -19.95 -6.27
CA HIS A 647 -7.53 -19.79 -5.03
C HIS A 647 -8.84 -20.60 -5.07
N LEU A 648 -8.87 -21.73 -4.37
CA LEU A 648 -10.03 -22.61 -4.38
C LEU A 648 -11.15 -22.03 -3.50
N ILE A 649 -12.19 -21.55 -4.16
CA ILE A 649 -13.41 -21.00 -3.55
C ILE A 649 -14.61 -21.92 -3.79
N ASP A 650 -15.67 -21.73 -3.02
CA ASP A 650 -16.87 -22.59 -2.99
C ASP A 650 -17.60 -22.62 -4.33
N SER A 651 -17.51 -21.55 -5.13
CA SER A 651 -18.06 -21.50 -6.48
C SER A 651 -17.26 -22.27 -7.53
N ILE A 652 -16.03 -22.69 -7.23
CA ILE A 652 -15.22 -23.53 -8.13
C ILE A 652 -15.57 -24.99 -7.89
N ILE A 653 -16.17 -25.61 -8.90
CA ILE A 653 -16.74 -26.95 -8.79
C ILE A 653 -15.91 -27.90 -9.66
N PRO A 654 -15.36 -28.99 -9.11
CA PRO A 654 -14.55 -29.93 -9.90
C PRO A 654 -15.31 -30.50 -11.11
N ALA A 655 -14.60 -30.74 -12.22
CA ALA A 655 -15.18 -31.28 -13.45
C ALA A 655 -15.87 -32.65 -13.27
N ASN A 656 -15.43 -33.43 -12.29
CA ASN A 656 -15.98 -34.75 -12.01
C ASN A 656 -17.12 -34.72 -10.97
N SER A 657 -17.54 -33.54 -10.51
CA SER A 657 -18.59 -33.36 -9.50
C SER A 657 -19.82 -34.22 -9.83
N PRO A 658 -20.21 -35.16 -8.93
CA PRO A 658 -21.40 -35.99 -9.13
C PRO A 658 -22.66 -35.14 -9.30
N VAL A 659 -22.78 -34.05 -8.55
CA VAL A 659 -23.88 -33.08 -8.66
C VAL A 659 -23.90 -32.43 -10.04
N ALA A 660 -22.74 -32.01 -10.56
CA ALA A 660 -22.65 -31.40 -11.89
C ALA A 660 -23.00 -32.39 -13.01
N LYS A 661 -22.72 -33.69 -12.82
CA LYS A 661 -23.11 -34.74 -13.76
C LYS A 661 -24.61 -35.07 -13.70
N ARG A 662 -25.23 -35.03 -12.51
CA ARG A 662 -26.66 -35.28 -12.35
C ARG A 662 -27.53 -34.12 -12.87
N HIS A 663 -27.05 -32.88 -12.76
CA HIS A 663 -27.79 -31.67 -13.15
C HIS A 663 -27.00 -30.77 -14.12
N PRO A 664 -26.53 -31.28 -15.28
CA PRO A 664 -25.64 -30.54 -16.18
C PRO A 664 -26.24 -29.23 -16.71
N GLU A 665 -27.56 -29.13 -16.75
CA GLU A 665 -28.30 -27.93 -17.16
C GLU A 665 -28.06 -26.72 -16.24
N LEU A 666 -27.62 -26.94 -14.99
CA LEU A 666 -27.37 -25.89 -14.01
C LEU A 666 -25.93 -25.36 -14.03
N PHE A 667 -25.02 -26.02 -14.75
CA PHE A 667 -23.59 -25.70 -14.72
C PHE A 667 -23.06 -25.23 -16.07
N VAL A 668 -22.01 -24.42 -16.03
CA VAL A 668 -21.21 -24.01 -17.18
C VAL A 668 -19.77 -24.45 -16.97
N LEU A 669 -19.20 -25.16 -17.95
CA LEU A 669 -17.81 -25.58 -17.93
C LEU A 669 -16.92 -24.39 -18.30
N GLN A 670 -16.00 -24.04 -17.41
CA GLN A 670 -14.91 -23.13 -17.67
C GLN A 670 -13.78 -23.92 -18.35
N LYS A 671 -13.50 -23.61 -19.61
CA LYS A 671 -12.56 -24.37 -20.44
C LYS A 671 -11.10 -24.24 -19.97
N ILE A 672 -10.73 -23.07 -19.43
CA ILE A 672 -9.35 -22.73 -19.07
C ILE A 672 -8.90 -23.53 -17.84
N ASP A 673 -9.67 -23.48 -16.75
CA ASP A 673 -9.33 -24.19 -15.51
C ASP A 673 -9.95 -25.58 -15.40
N LYS A 674 -10.74 -26.00 -16.41
CA LYS A 674 -11.47 -27.27 -16.48
C LYS A 674 -12.37 -27.49 -15.24
N THR A 675 -13.09 -26.45 -14.80
CA THR A 675 -14.01 -26.56 -13.67
C THR A 675 -15.41 -26.05 -14.02
N TYR A 676 -16.42 -26.44 -13.24
CA TYR A 676 -17.78 -25.95 -13.39
C TYR A 676 -18.03 -24.70 -12.54
N ARG A 677 -18.93 -23.84 -13.03
CA ARG A 677 -19.62 -22.78 -12.26
C ARG A 677 -21.11 -22.98 -12.40
N LEU A 678 -21.90 -22.55 -11.42
CA LEU A 678 -23.35 -22.46 -11.58
C LEU A 678 -23.71 -21.36 -12.59
N LYS A 679 -24.74 -21.61 -13.41
CA LYS A 679 -25.26 -20.60 -14.34
C LYS A 679 -25.93 -19.46 -13.58
N LYS A 680 -25.91 -18.25 -14.15
CA LYS A 680 -26.44 -17.04 -13.51
C LYS A 680 -27.93 -17.10 -13.13
N HIS A 681 -28.72 -17.94 -13.81
CA HIS A 681 -30.16 -18.08 -13.54
C HIS A 681 -30.50 -19.08 -12.42
N VAL A 682 -29.51 -19.81 -11.88
CA VAL A 682 -29.74 -20.75 -10.78
C VAL A 682 -30.11 -19.96 -9.52
N ASN A 683 -31.25 -20.31 -8.91
CA ASN A 683 -31.78 -19.67 -7.71
C ASN A 683 -32.36 -20.71 -6.73
N ASP A 684 -32.85 -20.25 -5.57
CA ASP A 684 -33.39 -21.13 -4.52
C ASP A 684 -34.52 -22.04 -5.03
N GLU A 685 -35.42 -21.52 -5.86
CA GLU A 685 -36.53 -22.29 -6.44
C GLU A 685 -36.02 -23.38 -7.39
N THR A 686 -35.10 -23.04 -8.28
CA THR A 686 -34.51 -23.96 -9.26
C THR A 686 -33.81 -25.12 -8.55
N VAL A 687 -33.09 -24.85 -7.47
CA VAL A 687 -32.41 -25.87 -6.66
C VAL A 687 -33.40 -26.72 -5.88
N ALA A 688 -34.40 -26.11 -5.22
CA ALA A 688 -35.42 -26.81 -4.46
C ALA A 688 -36.24 -27.79 -5.33
N LEU A 689 -36.55 -27.41 -6.57
CA LEU A 689 -37.26 -28.25 -7.53
C LEU A 689 -36.52 -29.55 -7.87
N LYS A 690 -35.19 -29.59 -7.74
CA LYS A 690 -34.38 -30.78 -8.04
C LYS A 690 -34.43 -31.83 -6.94
N LYS A 691 -34.82 -31.46 -5.71
CA LYS A 691 -34.89 -32.36 -4.54
C LYS A 691 -33.61 -33.21 -4.36
N ASP A 692 -32.45 -32.58 -4.60
CA ASP A 692 -31.12 -33.20 -4.43
C ASP A 692 -30.43 -32.50 -3.25
N ASP A 693 -30.14 -33.25 -2.19
CA ASP A 693 -29.56 -32.73 -0.96
C ASP A 693 -28.12 -32.25 -1.15
N GLU A 694 -27.34 -32.92 -2.01
CA GLU A 694 -25.96 -32.50 -2.34
C GLU A 694 -25.97 -31.21 -3.16
N LEU A 695 -26.91 -31.06 -4.10
CA LEU A 695 -27.10 -29.80 -4.83
C LEU A 695 -27.53 -28.67 -3.89
N SER A 696 -28.41 -28.98 -2.92
CA SER A 696 -28.89 -28.02 -1.94
C SER A 696 -27.77 -27.53 -1.01
N GLU A 697 -26.89 -28.43 -0.58
CA GLU A 697 -25.70 -28.10 0.20
C GLU A 697 -24.68 -27.29 -0.63
N LEU A 698 -24.40 -27.72 -1.86
CA LEU A 698 -23.54 -26.99 -2.79
C LEU A 698 -24.06 -25.57 -3.01
N TRP A 699 -25.35 -25.41 -3.25
CA TRP A 699 -25.98 -24.11 -3.42
C TRP A 699 -25.85 -23.24 -2.16
N ARG A 700 -26.07 -23.82 -0.97
CA ARG A 700 -25.88 -23.13 0.31
C ARG A 700 -24.45 -22.61 0.47
N ARG A 701 -23.45 -23.41 0.09
CA ARG A 701 -22.04 -23.01 0.08
C ARG A 701 -21.76 -21.90 -0.93
N VAL A 702 -22.19 -22.05 -2.18
CA VAL A 702 -21.97 -21.05 -3.24
C VAL A 702 -22.65 -19.71 -2.94
N LYS A 703 -23.76 -19.68 -2.19
CA LYS A 703 -24.37 -18.40 -1.78
C LYS A 703 -23.51 -17.60 -0.79
N ARG A 704 -22.66 -18.26 0.00
CA ARG A 704 -21.82 -17.59 1.00
C ARG A 704 -20.80 -16.68 0.33
N PHE A 705 -20.62 -15.49 0.89
CA PHE A 705 -19.65 -14.49 0.41
C PHE A 705 -19.72 -14.23 -1.11
N LYS A 706 -20.91 -14.33 -1.72
CA LYS A 706 -21.12 -14.20 -3.18
C LYS A 706 -20.30 -15.23 -3.98
N GLY A 707 -20.21 -16.46 -3.51
CA GLY A 707 -19.46 -17.56 -4.16
C GLY A 707 -17.97 -17.59 -3.83
N LYS A 708 -17.49 -16.65 -3.00
CA LYS A 708 -16.07 -16.51 -2.63
C LYS A 708 -15.72 -17.11 -1.27
N GLY A 709 -16.62 -17.87 -0.65
CA GLY A 709 -16.28 -18.71 0.49
C GLY A 709 -15.19 -19.73 0.13
N CYS A 710 -14.50 -20.31 1.10
CA CYS A 710 -13.43 -21.29 0.83
C CYS A 710 -13.54 -22.56 1.68
N LEU A 711 -14.77 -22.95 2.05
CA LEU A 711 -15.00 -24.20 2.78
C LEU A 711 -14.50 -25.42 2.03
N ASN A 712 -14.56 -25.44 0.71
CA ASN A 712 -13.99 -26.56 -0.06
C ASN A 712 -12.48 -26.74 0.22
N ALA A 713 -11.74 -25.64 0.32
CA ALA A 713 -10.31 -25.68 0.64
C ALA A 713 -10.05 -26.02 2.12
N VAL A 714 -10.89 -25.51 3.04
CA VAL A 714 -10.87 -25.89 4.47
C VAL A 714 -11.10 -27.39 4.63
N ASP A 715 -12.16 -27.92 4.01
CA ASP A 715 -12.51 -29.34 4.01
C ASP A 715 -11.37 -30.21 3.46
N ASN A 716 -10.68 -29.76 2.40
CA ASN A 716 -9.50 -30.46 1.87
C ASN A 716 -8.38 -30.55 2.92
N VAL A 717 -8.15 -29.52 3.72
CA VAL A 717 -7.16 -29.60 4.80
C VAL A 717 -7.63 -30.56 5.89
N ASP A 718 -8.88 -30.44 6.35
CA ASP A 718 -9.44 -31.26 7.44
C ASP A 718 -9.53 -32.75 7.06
N THR A 719 -9.80 -33.08 5.80
CA THR A 719 -10.10 -34.45 5.39
C THR A 719 -8.96 -35.14 4.63
N LEU A 720 -8.15 -34.41 3.85
CA LEU A 720 -7.11 -35.00 3.00
C LEU A 720 -5.72 -34.76 3.59
N ILE A 721 -5.36 -33.48 3.78
CA ILE A 721 -4.03 -33.13 4.30
C ILE A 721 -3.86 -33.60 5.75
N SER A 722 -4.91 -33.50 6.56
CA SER A 722 -4.85 -33.93 7.95
C SER A 722 -4.59 -35.42 8.10
N LYS A 723 -5.12 -36.27 7.22
CA LYS A 723 -4.81 -37.71 7.20
C LYS A 723 -3.32 -37.97 6.95
N ALA A 724 -2.67 -37.12 6.15
CA ALA A 724 -1.25 -37.25 5.85
C ALA A 724 -0.34 -36.72 6.97
N LEU A 725 -0.83 -35.87 7.89
CA LEU A 725 -0.01 -35.20 8.90
C LEU A 725 -0.26 -35.66 10.33
N LEU A 726 -1.51 -35.99 10.68
CA LEU A 726 -1.87 -36.36 12.06
C LEU A 726 -1.11 -37.60 12.52
N GLY A 727 -0.62 -37.56 13.76
CA GLY A 727 0.14 -38.64 14.38
C GLY A 727 1.61 -38.70 13.99
N LYS A 728 2.07 -37.94 12.97
CA LYS A 728 3.49 -37.90 12.62
C LYS A 728 4.30 -37.33 13.78
N ARG A 729 5.36 -38.05 14.16
CA ARG A 729 6.34 -37.56 15.12
C ARG A 729 7.09 -36.38 14.53
N ILE A 730 7.35 -35.36 15.34
CA ILE A 730 8.06 -34.18 14.83
C ILE A 730 9.50 -34.55 14.45
N SER A 731 10.13 -35.51 15.13
CA SER A 731 11.46 -36.03 14.82
C SER A 731 11.55 -36.74 13.46
N GLU A 732 10.42 -37.18 12.91
CA GLU A 732 10.31 -37.82 11.59
C GLU A 732 9.95 -36.83 10.48
N LEU A 733 9.70 -35.55 10.82
CA LEU A 733 9.43 -34.53 9.82
C LEU A 733 10.72 -34.18 9.07
N GLY A 734 10.66 -34.34 7.77
CA GLY A 734 11.74 -33.98 6.85
C GLY A 734 11.95 -32.47 6.71
N GLU A 735 12.73 -32.11 5.71
CA GLU A 735 12.95 -30.70 5.34
C GLU A 735 11.70 -30.08 4.68
N VAL A 736 11.62 -28.74 4.67
CA VAL A 736 10.46 -28.02 4.11
C VAL A 736 10.16 -28.43 2.67
N VAL A 737 11.20 -28.73 1.86
CA VAL A 737 11.03 -29.25 0.48
C VAL A 737 10.33 -30.60 0.43
N GLU A 738 10.55 -31.47 1.41
CA GLU A 738 9.92 -32.81 1.46
C GLU A 738 8.47 -32.71 1.91
N LEU A 739 8.20 -31.81 2.85
CA LEU A 739 6.86 -31.49 3.31
C LEU A 739 6.02 -30.84 2.20
N ASP A 740 6.58 -29.86 1.48
CA ASP A 740 5.92 -29.24 0.33
C ASP A 740 5.72 -30.24 -0.82
N ARG A 741 6.72 -31.10 -1.09
CA ARG A 741 6.57 -32.19 -2.08
C ARG A 741 5.41 -33.11 -1.70
N MET A 742 5.26 -33.48 -0.43
CA MET A 742 4.13 -34.29 0.02
C MET A 742 2.79 -33.62 -0.29
N LEU A 743 2.65 -32.31 -0.06
CA LEU A 743 1.43 -31.56 -0.38
C LEU A 743 1.16 -31.52 -1.89
N LEU A 744 2.19 -31.33 -2.72
CA LEU A 744 2.06 -31.33 -4.18
C LEU A 744 1.76 -32.73 -4.74
N GLU A 745 2.30 -33.77 -4.14
CA GLU A 745 1.96 -35.15 -4.50
C GLU A 745 0.50 -35.48 -4.16
N LEU A 746 -0.03 -34.98 -3.04
CA LEU A 746 -1.46 -35.06 -2.74
C LEU A 746 -2.31 -34.32 -3.79
N GLU A 747 -1.90 -33.12 -4.21
CA GLU A 747 -2.55 -32.37 -5.29
C GLU A 747 -2.60 -33.18 -6.61
N LYS A 748 -1.47 -33.76 -7.00
CA LYS A 748 -1.34 -34.58 -8.20
C LYS A 748 -2.22 -35.84 -8.11
N ASN A 749 -2.15 -36.56 -7.00
CA ASN A 749 -2.91 -37.80 -6.81
C ASN A 749 -4.42 -37.52 -6.82
N LEU A 750 -4.85 -36.42 -6.21
CA LEU A 750 -6.24 -35.99 -6.25
C LEU A 750 -6.69 -35.62 -7.67
N ALA A 751 -5.82 -35.02 -8.49
CA ALA A 751 -6.13 -34.76 -9.90
C ALA A 751 -6.31 -36.05 -10.73
N ILE A 752 -5.50 -37.07 -10.46
CA ILE A 752 -5.62 -38.40 -11.09
C ILE A 752 -6.92 -39.07 -10.66
N GLU A 753 -7.23 -39.07 -9.35
CA GLU A 753 -8.49 -39.60 -8.82
C GLU A 753 -9.71 -38.90 -9.45
N ARG A 754 -9.60 -37.58 -9.64
CA ARG A 754 -10.64 -36.76 -10.27
C ARG A 754 -10.69 -36.88 -11.80
N LYS A 755 -9.77 -37.63 -12.42
CA LYS A 755 -9.64 -37.78 -13.88
C LYS A 755 -9.42 -36.44 -14.61
N THR A 756 -8.85 -35.45 -13.92
CA THR A 756 -8.44 -34.18 -14.53
C THR A 756 -6.98 -34.22 -15.03
N LEU A 757 -6.23 -35.24 -14.58
CA LEU A 757 -4.90 -35.60 -15.04
C LEU A 757 -4.87 -37.10 -15.37
N SER A 758 -4.27 -37.48 -16.50
CA SER A 758 -4.11 -38.90 -16.84
C SER A 758 -3.01 -39.55 -16.01
N SER A 759 -3.13 -40.85 -15.72
CA SER A 759 -2.10 -41.59 -14.95
C SER A 759 -0.77 -41.72 -15.70
N ASP A 760 -0.81 -41.65 -17.03
CA ASP A 760 0.33 -41.65 -17.95
C ASP A 760 0.74 -40.23 -18.41
N ALA A 761 0.18 -39.18 -17.80
CA ALA A 761 0.48 -37.80 -18.15
C ALA A 761 1.99 -37.51 -18.06
N SER A 762 2.47 -36.70 -18.99
CA SER A 762 3.86 -36.29 -19.04
C SER A 762 4.28 -35.56 -17.76
N ARG A 763 5.59 -35.52 -17.50
CA ARG A 763 6.11 -34.88 -16.29
C ARG A 763 5.76 -33.40 -16.22
N ASP A 764 5.77 -32.71 -17.36
CA ASP A 764 5.44 -31.29 -17.44
C ASP A 764 3.94 -31.05 -17.18
N GLU A 765 3.05 -31.93 -17.66
CA GLU A 765 1.63 -31.88 -17.31
C GLU A 765 1.40 -32.11 -15.81
N GLN A 766 2.10 -33.06 -15.20
CA GLN A 766 2.05 -33.30 -13.76
C GLN A 766 2.49 -32.06 -12.97
N ILE A 767 3.61 -31.44 -13.37
CA ILE A 767 4.12 -30.22 -12.74
C ILE A 767 3.13 -29.06 -12.94
N GLY A 768 2.56 -28.92 -14.14
CA GLY A 768 1.54 -27.93 -14.42
C GLY A 768 0.36 -28.05 -13.46
N VAL A 769 -0.19 -29.25 -13.26
CA VAL A 769 -1.27 -29.47 -12.28
C VAL A 769 -0.84 -29.12 -10.85
N MET A 770 0.35 -29.55 -10.42
CA MET A 770 0.88 -29.24 -9.08
C MET A 770 1.08 -27.73 -8.87
N GLN A 771 1.48 -26.98 -9.90
CA GLN A 771 1.64 -25.53 -9.84
C GLN A 771 0.30 -24.80 -9.83
N ARG A 772 -0.69 -25.30 -10.60
CA ARG A 772 -2.04 -24.72 -10.65
C ARG A 772 -2.82 -24.90 -9.35
N LYS A 773 -2.60 -25.97 -8.60
CA LYS A 773 -3.23 -26.23 -7.28
C LYS A 773 -4.76 -26.17 -7.30
N GLY A 774 -5.35 -26.59 -8.42
CA GLY A 774 -6.79 -26.51 -8.65
C GLY A 774 -7.62 -27.51 -7.84
N ASN A 775 -7.00 -28.50 -7.20
CA ASN A 775 -7.72 -29.58 -6.53
C ASN A 775 -7.82 -29.41 -5.01
N LEU A 776 -6.68 -29.25 -4.34
CA LEU A 776 -6.57 -28.95 -2.91
C LEU A 776 -6.80 -27.45 -2.64
N GLY A 777 -6.34 -26.60 -3.56
CA GLY A 777 -6.37 -25.15 -3.44
C GLY A 777 -5.04 -24.58 -2.98
N MET A 778 -4.59 -23.52 -3.65
CA MET A 778 -3.38 -22.80 -3.26
C MET A 778 -3.46 -22.25 -1.83
N ASN A 779 -4.64 -21.74 -1.44
CA ASN A 779 -4.93 -21.28 -0.08
C ASN A 779 -4.78 -22.37 0.97
N ALA A 780 -5.11 -23.63 0.66
CA ALA A 780 -4.87 -24.76 1.55
C ALA A 780 -3.38 -25.09 1.64
N ILE A 781 -2.72 -25.28 0.49
CA ILE A 781 -1.32 -25.73 0.44
C ILE A 781 -0.39 -24.70 1.07
N LEU A 782 -0.51 -23.41 0.72
CA LEU A 782 0.38 -22.38 1.26
C LEU A 782 0.20 -22.19 2.77
N SER A 783 -1.05 -22.20 3.27
CA SER A 783 -1.31 -22.07 4.71
C SER A 783 -0.71 -23.24 5.51
N VAL A 784 -0.79 -24.47 5.00
CA VAL A 784 -0.15 -25.64 5.62
C VAL A 784 1.37 -25.57 5.49
N SER A 785 1.90 -25.21 4.32
CA SER A 785 3.33 -25.05 4.04
C SER A 785 3.98 -24.05 5.01
N LEU A 786 3.34 -22.89 5.24
CA LEU A 786 3.80 -21.89 6.20
C LEU A 786 3.79 -22.41 7.65
N ALA A 787 2.72 -23.10 8.05
CA ALA A 787 2.63 -23.67 9.40
C ALA A 787 3.69 -24.75 9.64
N LEU A 788 3.94 -25.60 8.65
CA LEU A 788 4.99 -26.63 8.68
C LEU A 788 6.40 -26.02 8.68
N ALA A 789 6.66 -25.00 7.86
CA ALA A 789 7.94 -24.30 7.86
C ALA A 789 8.23 -23.61 9.20
N ARG A 790 7.20 -23.07 9.86
CA ARG A 790 7.31 -22.51 11.22
C ARG A 790 7.57 -23.57 12.27
N LEU A 791 6.87 -24.72 12.19
CA LEU A 791 7.12 -25.87 13.07
C LEU A 791 8.56 -26.35 12.93
N LYS A 792 9.02 -26.60 11.70
CA LYS A 792 10.39 -27.03 11.40
C LYS A 792 11.43 -26.02 11.89
N GLY A 793 11.18 -24.72 11.67
CA GLY A 793 12.02 -23.66 12.22
C GLY A 793 12.10 -23.71 13.75
N ALA A 794 10.96 -23.80 14.43
CA ALA A 794 10.90 -23.84 15.88
C ALA A 794 11.62 -25.06 16.47
N MET A 795 11.55 -26.22 15.80
CA MET A 795 12.31 -27.41 16.19
C MET A 795 13.82 -27.19 16.20
N GLU A 796 14.30 -26.25 15.39
CA GLU A 796 15.72 -25.92 15.24
C GLU A 796 16.09 -24.62 15.96
N GLY A 797 15.17 -24.02 16.74
CA GLY A 797 15.38 -22.71 17.37
C GLY A 797 15.45 -21.54 16.39
N LYS A 798 14.91 -21.72 15.18
CA LYS A 798 14.96 -20.77 14.05
C LYS A 798 13.60 -20.14 13.77
N ALA A 799 13.62 -18.86 13.42
CA ALA A 799 12.46 -18.19 12.85
C ALA A 799 12.31 -18.52 11.35
N LEU A 800 11.12 -18.29 10.78
CA LEU A 800 10.79 -18.60 9.39
C LEU A 800 11.78 -17.97 8.39
N TRP A 801 12.21 -16.72 8.62
CA TRP A 801 13.20 -16.06 7.75
C TRP A 801 14.51 -16.86 7.64
N SER A 802 14.94 -17.51 8.73
CA SER A 802 16.18 -18.28 8.78
C SER A 802 16.02 -19.60 8.04
N VAL A 803 14.86 -20.25 8.17
CA VAL A 803 14.53 -21.49 7.44
C VAL A 803 14.58 -21.24 5.93
N VAL A 804 13.92 -20.17 5.46
CA VAL A 804 13.93 -19.78 4.04
C VAL A 804 15.34 -19.45 3.56
N ARG A 805 16.12 -18.67 4.34
CA ARG A 805 17.50 -18.31 4.00
C ARG A 805 18.38 -19.55 3.87
N GLU A 806 18.26 -20.49 4.80
CA GLU A 806 19.08 -21.70 4.80
C GLU A 806 18.78 -22.59 3.60
N GLN A 807 17.51 -22.80 3.29
CA GLN A 807 17.08 -23.53 2.10
C GLN A 807 17.67 -22.88 0.83
N MET A 808 17.58 -21.56 0.69
CA MET A 808 18.19 -20.83 -0.43
C MET A 808 19.70 -21.00 -0.52
N THR A 809 20.43 -20.77 0.57
CA THR A 809 21.91 -20.87 0.58
C THR A 809 22.39 -22.28 0.28
N GLU A 810 21.67 -23.28 0.76
CA GLU A 810 21.94 -24.68 0.46
C GLU A 810 21.73 -25.01 -1.00
N THR A 811 20.56 -24.63 -1.57
CA THR A 811 20.27 -24.86 -2.98
C THR A 811 21.30 -24.16 -3.87
N MET A 812 21.64 -22.89 -3.59
CA MET A 812 22.70 -22.20 -4.34
C MET A 812 24.03 -22.94 -4.28
N SER A 813 24.45 -23.37 -3.09
CA SER A 813 25.72 -24.08 -2.90
C SER A 813 25.74 -25.40 -3.67
N LYS A 814 24.65 -26.18 -3.60
CA LYS A 814 24.49 -27.44 -4.35
C LYS A 814 24.50 -27.21 -5.86
N THR A 815 23.79 -26.18 -6.34
CA THR A 815 23.74 -25.82 -7.77
C THR A 815 25.09 -25.37 -8.30
N ILE A 816 25.84 -24.58 -7.52
CA ILE A 816 27.21 -24.15 -7.86
C ILE A 816 28.14 -25.35 -7.99
N VAL A 817 28.16 -26.25 -7.01
CA VAL A 817 29.01 -27.45 -7.06
C VAL A 817 28.67 -28.32 -8.25
N ALA A 818 27.38 -28.57 -8.49
CA ALA A 818 26.94 -29.48 -9.54
C ALA A 818 27.21 -28.97 -10.96
N ASN A 819 27.32 -27.66 -11.18
CA ASN A 819 27.39 -27.07 -12.54
C ASN A 819 28.64 -26.21 -12.80
N GLY A 820 29.39 -25.84 -11.76
CA GLY A 820 30.61 -25.03 -11.90
C GLY A 820 31.84 -25.67 -11.25
N GLY A 821 31.65 -26.59 -10.31
CA GLY A 821 32.75 -27.18 -9.51
C GLY A 821 33.62 -26.11 -8.87
N VAL A 822 34.89 -26.44 -8.60
CA VAL A 822 35.82 -25.47 -8.00
C VAL A 822 36.38 -24.48 -9.02
N LYS A 823 36.39 -24.83 -10.31
CA LYS A 823 36.86 -23.94 -11.41
C LYS A 823 36.06 -22.63 -11.48
N LEU A 824 34.77 -22.67 -11.16
CA LEU A 824 33.92 -21.47 -11.12
C LEU A 824 34.50 -20.37 -10.23
N PHE A 825 35.16 -20.75 -9.13
CA PHE A 825 35.70 -19.79 -8.17
C PHE A 825 36.93 -19.04 -8.68
N ASP A 826 37.65 -19.59 -9.66
CA ASP A 826 38.73 -18.88 -10.33
C ASP A 826 38.15 -17.75 -11.22
N GLU A 827 37.00 -18.00 -11.86
CA GLU A 827 36.32 -17.03 -12.72
C GLU A 827 35.64 -15.89 -11.93
N ILE A 828 35.06 -16.19 -10.76
CA ILE A 828 34.36 -15.19 -9.93
C ILE A 828 35.22 -14.59 -8.83
N LYS A 829 36.50 -14.97 -8.74
CA LYS A 829 37.43 -14.50 -7.71
C LYS A 829 37.45 -12.98 -7.58
N GLU A 830 37.61 -12.28 -8.71
CA GLU A 830 37.65 -10.82 -8.72
C GLU A 830 36.32 -10.21 -8.29
N SER A 831 35.20 -10.77 -8.75
CA SER A 831 33.85 -10.36 -8.34
C SER A 831 33.64 -10.53 -6.83
N ILE A 832 34.13 -11.62 -6.24
CA ILE A 832 34.09 -11.85 -4.79
C ILE A 832 35.00 -10.86 -4.05
N VAL A 833 36.21 -10.60 -4.53
CA VAL A 833 37.12 -9.60 -3.93
C VAL A 833 36.47 -8.22 -3.95
N VAL A 834 35.91 -7.80 -5.09
CA VAL A 834 35.17 -6.54 -5.23
C VAL A 834 33.97 -6.50 -4.29
N HIS A 835 33.21 -7.58 -4.18
CA HIS A 835 32.09 -7.69 -3.26
C HIS A 835 32.55 -7.51 -1.80
N ARG A 836 33.59 -8.22 -1.36
CA ARG A 836 34.16 -8.09 0.00
C ARG A 836 34.71 -6.70 0.29
N LYS A 837 35.45 -6.10 -0.65
CA LYS A 837 35.93 -4.71 -0.53
C LYS A 837 34.76 -3.75 -0.28
N ARG A 838 33.69 -3.88 -1.07
CA ARG A 838 32.46 -3.07 -0.90
C ARG A 838 31.79 -3.29 0.45
N MET A 839 31.75 -4.54 0.92
CA MET A 839 31.21 -4.89 2.23
C MET A 839 32.00 -4.21 3.36
N THR A 840 33.34 -4.31 3.34
CA THR A 840 34.21 -3.68 4.35
C THR A 840 34.12 -2.16 4.33
N GLN A 841 34.04 -1.53 3.15
CA GLN A 841 33.81 -0.08 3.03
C GLN A 841 32.46 0.33 3.62
N SER A 842 31.42 -0.47 3.37
CA SER A 842 30.09 -0.22 3.93
C SER A 842 30.09 -0.32 5.46
N GLU A 843 30.80 -1.30 6.03
CA GLU A 843 30.94 -1.43 7.49
C GLU A 843 31.68 -0.25 8.12
N LYS A 844 32.75 0.24 7.47
CA LYS A 844 33.47 1.44 7.92
C LYS A 844 32.59 2.69 7.88
N SER A 845 31.82 2.87 6.81
CA SER A 845 30.89 3.99 6.65
C SER A 845 29.86 4.02 7.77
N VAL A 846 29.27 2.87 8.11
CA VAL A 846 28.32 2.75 9.22
C VAL A 846 28.98 3.05 10.57
N LYS A 847 30.20 2.54 10.82
CA LYS A 847 30.92 2.79 12.09
C LYS A 847 31.36 4.24 12.27
N LYS A 848 31.71 4.94 11.19
CA LYS A 848 32.25 6.31 11.23
C LYS A 848 31.22 7.40 10.96
N GLY A 849 30.03 7.06 10.46
CA GLY A 849 29.01 8.05 10.08
C GLY A 849 29.37 8.89 8.85
N GLU A 850 30.30 8.41 8.00
CA GLU A 850 30.79 9.12 6.81
C GLU A 850 30.28 8.47 5.51
N SER A 851 30.19 9.24 4.42
CA SER A 851 29.76 8.71 3.12
C SER A 851 30.76 7.68 2.56
N LYS A 852 30.26 6.62 1.93
CA LYS A 852 31.07 5.51 1.38
C LYS A 852 32.17 5.99 0.42
N GLU A 853 31.93 7.09 -0.30
CA GLU A 853 32.89 7.67 -1.25
C GLU A 853 34.13 8.28 -0.59
N LYS A 854 34.07 8.64 0.70
CA LYS A 854 35.21 9.19 1.45
C LYS A 854 36.10 8.14 2.12
N LEU A 855 35.64 6.88 2.21
CA LEU A 855 36.32 5.82 2.95
C LEU A 855 36.93 4.77 2.01
N LYS A 856 38.08 5.12 1.41
CA LYS A 856 38.90 4.15 0.67
C LYS A 856 39.50 3.12 1.62
N LEU A 857 39.61 1.88 1.16
CA LEU A 857 40.38 0.86 1.87
C LEU A 857 41.87 1.19 1.74
N THR A 858 42.63 0.89 2.78
CA THR A 858 44.09 0.95 2.69
C THR A 858 44.60 -0.19 1.81
N ALA A 859 45.78 -0.04 1.21
CA ALA A 859 46.40 -1.10 0.40
C ALA A 859 46.57 -2.40 1.20
N GLU A 860 46.86 -2.30 2.50
CA GLU A 860 46.98 -3.45 3.39
C GLU A 860 45.65 -4.18 3.58
N GLU A 861 44.54 -3.45 3.78
CA GLU A 861 43.21 -4.07 3.90
C GLU A 861 42.77 -4.77 2.62
N GLU A 862 43.08 -4.18 1.46
CA GLU A 862 42.80 -4.82 0.18
C GLU A 862 43.61 -6.11 -0.01
N LYS A 863 44.88 -6.10 0.41
CA LYS A 863 45.75 -7.28 0.41
C LYS A 863 45.22 -8.37 1.35
N VAL A 864 44.76 -8.00 2.55
CA VAL A 864 44.12 -8.92 3.50
C VAL A 864 42.89 -9.56 2.88
N ILE A 865 41.95 -8.79 2.33
CA ILE A 865 40.73 -9.32 1.69
C ILE A 865 41.08 -10.32 0.58
N THR A 866 42.07 -9.97 -0.25
CA THR A 866 42.50 -10.81 -1.37
C THR A 866 43.12 -12.13 -0.85
N SER A 867 43.94 -12.06 0.21
CA SER A 867 44.51 -13.24 0.86
C SER A 867 43.44 -14.16 1.48
N GLU A 868 42.36 -13.60 2.00
CA GLU A 868 41.26 -14.37 2.58
C GLU A 868 40.43 -15.07 1.50
N VAL A 869 40.21 -14.42 0.36
CA VAL A 869 39.54 -15.05 -0.79
C VAL A 869 40.41 -16.20 -1.33
N ASN A 870 41.73 -16.02 -1.44
CA ASN A 870 42.62 -17.10 -1.87
C ASN A 870 42.54 -18.32 -0.93
N ARG A 871 42.67 -18.09 0.39
CA ARG A 871 42.57 -19.16 1.40
C ARG A 871 41.21 -19.86 1.40
N MET A 872 40.14 -19.12 1.15
CA MET A 872 38.80 -19.68 1.01
C MET A 872 38.70 -20.61 -0.20
N ILE A 873 39.21 -20.18 -1.37
CA ILE A 873 39.22 -21.00 -2.59
C ILE A 873 40.06 -22.27 -2.38
N GLU A 874 41.20 -22.17 -1.69
CA GLU A 874 42.02 -23.34 -1.33
C GLU A 874 41.25 -24.35 -0.47
N ARG A 875 40.53 -23.89 0.57
CA ARG A 875 39.67 -24.77 1.39
C ARG A 875 38.59 -25.47 0.56
N ILE A 876 37.99 -24.75 -0.39
CA ILE A 876 37.00 -25.32 -1.31
C ILE A 876 37.64 -26.38 -2.22
N ARG A 877 38.85 -26.12 -2.75
CA ARG A 877 39.64 -27.10 -3.54
C ARG A 877 39.99 -28.35 -2.74
N GLU A 878 40.37 -28.19 -1.48
CA GLU A 878 40.67 -29.33 -0.61
C GLU A 878 39.43 -30.19 -0.34
N ALA A 879 38.27 -29.57 -0.18
CA ALA A 879 37.01 -30.29 0.02
C ALA A 879 36.62 -31.12 -1.21
N GLU A 880 36.85 -30.61 -2.43
CA GLU A 880 36.61 -31.39 -3.66
C GLU A 880 37.54 -32.60 -3.78
N LYS A 881 38.77 -32.52 -3.25
CA LYS A 881 39.73 -33.64 -3.25
C LYS A 881 39.41 -34.70 -2.18
N LYS A 882 38.82 -34.31 -1.06
CA LYS A 882 38.52 -35.19 0.09
C LYS A 882 37.14 -35.81 -0.09
N LYS A 883 37.08 -37.12 -0.36
CA LYS A 883 35.80 -37.85 -0.57
C LYS A 883 34.85 -37.80 0.63
N ASP A 884 35.35 -37.54 1.83
CA ASP A 884 34.56 -37.54 3.07
C ASP A 884 33.89 -36.19 3.38
N ILE A 885 34.16 -35.14 2.59
CA ILE A 885 33.60 -33.80 2.82
C ILE A 885 32.81 -33.37 1.60
N GLU A 886 31.50 -33.19 1.75
CA GLU A 886 30.69 -32.66 0.66
C GLU A 886 31.06 -31.19 0.36
N PRO A 887 31.51 -30.84 -0.86
CA PRO A 887 32.02 -29.50 -1.16
C PRO A 887 30.99 -28.39 -0.94
N TRP A 888 29.70 -28.68 -1.14
CA TRP A 888 28.63 -27.71 -0.98
C TRP A 888 28.48 -27.25 0.48
N LYS A 889 28.81 -28.10 1.47
CA LYS A 889 28.79 -27.73 2.90
C LYS A 889 29.88 -26.72 3.22
N VAL A 890 31.05 -26.85 2.59
CA VAL A 890 32.16 -25.90 2.75
C VAL A 890 31.79 -24.56 2.10
N ILE A 891 31.26 -24.59 0.87
CA ILE A 891 30.79 -23.40 0.15
C ILE A 891 29.70 -22.66 0.96
N LYS A 892 28.67 -23.37 1.46
CA LYS A 892 27.60 -22.78 2.29
C LYS A 892 28.12 -22.11 3.55
N LYS A 893 29.20 -22.64 4.15
CA LYS A 893 29.81 -22.11 5.38
C LYS A 893 30.71 -20.90 5.10
N GLU A 894 31.45 -20.93 4.01
CA GLU A 894 32.49 -19.95 3.69
C GLU A 894 31.95 -18.71 2.96
N LEU A 895 30.88 -18.87 2.18
CA LEU A 895 30.33 -17.80 1.35
C LEU A 895 29.16 -17.08 2.01
N THR A 896 29.10 -15.77 1.77
CA THR A 896 27.92 -14.98 2.11
C THR A 896 26.79 -15.23 1.10
N PHE A 897 25.57 -14.82 1.45
CA PHE A 897 24.43 -14.88 0.52
C PHE A 897 24.70 -14.11 -0.79
N GLY A 898 25.37 -12.95 -0.71
CA GLY A 898 25.74 -12.15 -1.88
C GLY A 898 26.77 -12.84 -2.77
N GLU A 899 27.74 -13.53 -2.17
CA GLU A 899 28.75 -14.30 -2.91
C GLU A 899 28.14 -15.55 -3.58
N LEU A 900 27.23 -16.24 -2.89
CA LEU A 900 26.44 -17.33 -3.49
C LEU A 900 25.59 -16.85 -4.67
N SER A 901 25.04 -15.63 -4.56
CA SER A 901 24.27 -15.02 -5.66
C SER A 901 25.15 -14.68 -6.87
N ILE A 902 26.42 -14.32 -6.66
CA ILE A 902 27.41 -14.15 -7.75
C ILE A 902 27.71 -15.50 -8.41
N GLY A 903 27.95 -16.54 -7.59
CA GLY A 903 28.18 -17.89 -8.09
C GLY A 903 27.01 -18.44 -8.90
N LEU A 904 25.76 -18.24 -8.43
CA LEU A 904 24.57 -18.67 -9.14
C LEU A 904 24.39 -17.95 -10.50
N ARG A 905 24.66 -16.64 -10.54
CA ARG A 905 24.67 -15.89 -11.80
C ARG A 905 25.72 -16.42 -12.77
N LYS A 906 26.89 -16.78 -12.26
CA LYS A 906 27.93 -17.37 -13.09
C LYS A 906 27.57 -18.77 -13.61
N VAL A 907 26.90 -19.59 -12.79
CA VAL A 907 26.30 -20.86 -13.27
C VAL A 907 25.32 -20.59 -14.40
N ASN A 908 24.49 -19.56 -14.29
CA ASN A 908 23.56 -19.20 -15.36
C ASN A 908 24.27 -18.78 -16.66
N GLU A 909 25.40 -18.07 -16.57
CA GLU A 909 26.21 -17.67 -17.73
C GLU A 909 26.91 -18.87 -18.39
N ASN A 910 27.41 -19.81 -17.59
CA ASN A 910 28.22 -20.94 -18.07
C ASN A 910 27.38 -22.19 -18.42
N LYS A 911 26.07 -22.19 -18.16
CA LYS A 911 25.20 -23.34 -18.47
C LYS A 911 25.19 -23.64 -19.96
N LEU A 912 25.03 -24.93 -20.30
CA LEU A 912 24.91 -25.35 -21.70
C LEU A 912 23.71 -24.68 -22.38
N GLN A 913 23.88 -24.33 -23.66
CA GLN A 913 22.81 -23.76 -24.46
C GLN A 913 21.59 -24.69 -24.48
N GLY A 914 20.40 -24.12 -24.27
CA GLY A 914 19.14 -24.87 -24.20
C GLY A 914 18.75 -25.34 -22.79
N ILE A 915 19.69 -25.41 -21.84
CA ILE A 915 19.34 -25.69 -20.43
C ILE A 915 18.88 -24.41 -19.75
N LYS A 916 17.72 -24.48 -19.09
CA LYS A 916 17.18 -23.38 -18.29
C LYS A 916 17.72 -23.45 -16.85
N LEU A 917 17.98 -22.30 -16.25
CA LEU A 917 18.47 -22.19 -14.88
C LEU A 917 17.47 -22.80 -13.89
N TYR A 918 16.18 -22.54 -14.05
CA TYR A 918 15.16 -23.10 -13.17
C TYR A 918 15.19 -24.65 -13.18
N GLN A 919 15.55 -25.28 -14.30
CA GLN A 919 15.71 -26.73 -14.38
C GLN A 919 16.88 -27.22 -13.51
N LEU A 920 18.02 -26.52 -13.55
CA LEU A 920 19.18 -26.80 -12.69
C LEU A 920 18.84 -26.61 -11.20
N LEU A 921 18.07 -25.57 -10.87
CA LEU A 921 17.59 -25.31 -9.51
C LEU A 921 16.64 -26.40 -9.03
N ARG A 922 15.66 -26.81 -9.85
CA ARG A 922 14.72 -27.90 -9.53
C ARG A 922 15.42 -29.25 -9.31
N LYS A 923 16.58 -29.51 -9.94
CA LYS A 923 17.40 -30.70 -9.63
C LYS A 923 17.94 -30.68 -8.20
N GLN A 924 18.35 -29.51 -7.71
CA GLN A 924 18.96 -29.34 -6.38
C GLN A 924 17.94 -29.01 -5.27
N LEU A 925 16.75 -28.58 -5.66
CA LEU A 925 15.59 -28.37 -4.80
C LEU A 925 14.38 -29.12 -5.39
N PRO A 926 14.35 -30.47 -5.24
CA PRO A 926 13.42 -31.35 -5.95
C PRO A 926 12.00 -31.31 -5.37
N VAL A 927 11.34 -30.15 -5.42
CA VAL A 927 9.98 -29.96 -4.88
C VAL A 927 8.94 -30.81 -5.62
N TYR A 928 9.18 -31.11 -6.90
CA TYR A 928 8.29 -31.97 -7.69
C TYR A 928 8.70 -33.45 -7.67
N GLY A 929 9.83 -33.82 -7.04
CA GLY A 929 10.44 -35.15 -7.10
C GLY A 929 11.73 -35.18 -7.93
N SER A 930 12.45 -36.30 -7.94
CA SER A 930 13.76 -36.39 -8.63
C SER A 930 13.61 -36.34 -10.15
N PHE A 931 14.48 -35.55 -10.80
CA PHE A 931 14.70 -35.65 -12.25
C PHE A 931 15.63 -36.83 -12.46
N LYS A 932 15.08 -38.01 -12.76
CA LYS A 932 15.91 -39.05 -13.38
C LYS A 932 16.19 -38.55 -14.79
N ASP A 933 17.43 -38.15 -15.04
CA ASP A 933 17.91 -37.89 -16.39
C ASP A 933 17.64 -39.18 -17.20
N LYS A 934 16.73 -39.09 -18.19
CA LYS A 934 16.68 -40.11 -19.22
C LYS A 934 17.92 -39.89 -20.09
N GLY A 935 19.02 -40.54 -19.68
CA GLY A 935 20.21 -40.83 -20.47
C GLY A 935 20.85 -39.66 -21.17
#